data_AF-R7LPV8-F1
#
_entry.id   AF-R7LPV8-F1
#
_cell.length_a   1.000
_cell.length_b   1.000
_cell.length_c   1.000
_cell.angle_alpha   90.00
_cell.angle_beta   90.00
_cell.angle_gamma   90.00
#
_symmetry.space_group_name_H-M   'P 1'
#
loop_
_entity.id
_entity.type
_entity.pdbx_description
1 polymer ?
#
loop_
_entity_poly.entity_id
_entity_poly.type
_entity_poly.pdbx_seq_one_letter_code
_entity_poly.pdbx_strand_id
1 'polypeptide(L)'
;MPRKKKEKIEGISDKLEYLGLDLDKIPQNLKKFEPLEYRVTRFYDEKQYRQYRYIDIKDIQILLSPTNRLTDLNEKYKKARPLYEYLDNQNEENLLKHTKFLEMLKNMDTDEIEQVEKEQAKLSKEIPFKVKFQGNYLWQIYYSENTNKYFMIVPTEDTDYSTFFYLLKRQIENKRVGKIFVPISNVKYSNQYLKKSEFEDIENYLWLFTKDWPLVYEVYNKKDELSVQIIGETNVYEKIKTTYKIQLNSEAEASEFYKLLKALFILQTEIPNYYNFETNIDNTGKLEFYLGEQKIEYKHMIEFIREQYKIGLKRRKELKSKIRAYNKRIKKLQELAASQEIEYLAKEKQISTFLECKKSFFGKVKYYFKYSKKSSKKAENQEIEDEIIENESQPEEVIQTEEPRKEKKKIPIKKVYTLEELITSYKELEELENQMKNLLMDINALKLKTKNLAKKIENASKYIEEIDSHKKSIFEFWKYSNKDEMEVLPEGEQEEVNVIKKIERTFNYEEDLEEFGKKLDKIQRKNLDRNDTDSVYIATTNLIDVLNKIKTNNILPEDIEKALRDLKAEEKELKSLDDEEYDIFGNVIEDSTKVRKINNKKHRELPKDKFNILEVNKNTKQIGFKLILQSIVQNVTKALEKGVIPESLPVYKAINENLLNNKEINVFNINPEIEMKEAVEEFGENINLYKLHIKEGTKGIGFTNIIFYDNQNKTLPVGMDLSTKMIVDTSKLHLKLIDKKSFNIGDFEDSDDDFSDFSVKNVTVFDYEMVEIEDLEKEIVEK
;
A
#
# COMPACT_ATOMS: atom_id res chain seq x y z
N MET A 1 -47.27 -57.88 -36.74
CA MET A 1 -46.40 -57.53 -35.59
C MET A 1 -46.77 -56.14 -35.10
N PRO A 2 -46.95 -55.91 -33.78
CA PRO A 2 -47.40 -54.63 -33.26
C PRO A 2 -46.26 -53.59 -33.30
N ARG A 3 -46.60 -52.34 -33.65
CA ARG A 3 -45.71 -51.17 -33.49
C ARG A 3 -45.35 -51.04 -32.01
N LYS A 4 -44.06 -51.19 -31.65
CA LYS A 4 -43.54 -50.84 -30.33
C LYS A 4 -43.93 -49.38 -30.04
N LYS A 5 -44.78 -49.16 -29.02
CA LYS A 5 -44.99 -47.84 -28.42
C LYS A 5 -43.62 -47.39 -27.88
N LYS A 6 -43.09 -46.28 -28.38
CA LYS A 6 -41.92 -45.61 -27.78
C LYS A 6 -42.30 -45.24 -26.35
N GLU A 7 -41.61 -45.82 -25.36
CA GLU A 7 -41.66 -45.31 -23.98
C GLU A 7 -41.11 -43.88 -24.03
N LYS A 8 -41.97 -42.89 -23.82
CA LYS A 8 -41.53 -41.52 -23.56
C LYS A 8 -40.90 -41.53 -22.17
N ILE A 9 -39.58 -41.44 -22.10
CA ILE A 9 -38.91 -41.17 -20.83
C ILE A 9 -39.24 -39.72 -20.47
N GLU A 10 -40.05 -39.51 -19.43
CA GLU A 10 -40.48 -38.19 -18.96
C GLU A 10 -39.26 -37.27 -18.73
N GLY A 11 -39.33 -36.04 -19.24
CA GLY A 11 -38.31 -35.00 -19.07
C GLY A 11 -37.12 -35.04 -20.06
N ILE A 12 -36.94 -36.09 -20.87
CA ILE A 12 -35.87 -36.13 -21.89
C ILE A 12 -36.33 -35.58 -23.25
N SER A 13 -37.59 -35.81 -23.61
CA SER A 13 -38.14 -35.39 -24.91
C SER A 13 -38.05 -33.88 -25.12
N ASP A 14 -38.41 -33.10 -24.11
CA ASP A 14 -38.44 -31.63 -24.19
C ASP A 14 -37.01 -31.06 -24.29
N LYS A 15 -36.04 -31.73 -23.66
CA LYS A 15 -34.62 -31.37 -23.72
C LYS A 15 -33.99 -31.68 -25.07
N LEU A 16 -34.34 -32.82 -25.67
CA LEU A 16 -33.93 -33.15 -27.04
C LEU A 16 -34.52 -32.17 -28.06
N GLU A 17 -35.78 -31.76 -27.86
CA GLU A 17 -36.43 -30.72 -28.68
C GLU A 17 -35.72 -29.37 -28.53
N TYR A 18 -35.38 -28.96 -27.30
CA TYR A 18 -34.61 -27.74 -27.02
C TYR A 18 -33.24 -27.72 -27.71
N LEU A 19 -32.53 -28.86 -27.76
CA LEU A 19 -31.25 -28.99 -28.46
C LEU A 19 -31.40 -29.13 -29.98
N GLY A 20 -32.60 -29.40 -30.49
CA GLY A 20 -32.85 -29.77 -31.88
C GLY A 20 -32.26 -31.12 -32.28
N LEU A 21 -32.03 -32.03 -31.33
CA LEU A 21 -31.34 -33.31 -31.54
C LEU A 21 -32.35 -34.47 -31.70
N ASP A 22 -32.34 -35.12 -32.87
CA ASP A 22 -33.05 -36.39 -33.09
C ASP A 22 -32.07 -37.57 -32.97
N LEU A 23 -32.22 -38.38 -31.91
CA LEU A 23 -31.38 -39.55 -31.66
C LEU A 23 -31.56 -40.66 -32.72
N ASP A 24 -32.70 -40.70 -33.43
CA ASP A 24 -32.89 -41.63 -34.55
C ASP A 24 -32.23 -41.12 -35.84
N LYS A 25 -31.94 -39.82 -35.93
CA LYS A 25 -31.37 -39.14 -37.10
C LYS A 25 -30.26 -38.17 -36.73
N ILE A 26 -29.17 -38.72 -36.19
CA ILE A 26 -28.00 -37.93 -35.79
C ILE A 26 -27.42 -37.16 -36.99
N PRO A 27 -27.24 -35.83 -36.88
CA PRO A 27 -26.61 -34.99 -37.91
C PRO A 27 -25.23 -35.50 -38.35
N GLN A 28 -24.93 -35.42 -39.66
CA GLN A 28 -23.67 -35.95 -40.21
C GLN A 28 -22.42 -35.25 -39.65
N ASN A 29 -22.50 -33.97 -39.31
CA ASN A 29 -21.40 -33.23 -38.70
C ASN A 29 -20.99 -33.80 -37.33
N LEU A 30 -21.95 -34.29 -36.53
CA LEU A 30 -21.66 -34.91 -35.22
C LEU A 30 -21.05 -36.32 -35.34
N LYS A 31 -21.15 -36.95 -36.52
CA LYS A 31 -20.54 -38.26 -36.80
C LYS A 31 -19.10 -38.16 -37.30
N LYS A 32 -18.59 -36.96 -37.57
CA LYS A 32 -17.22 -36.74 -38.03
C LYS A 32 -16.28 -36.65 -36.83
N PHE A 33 -15.28 -37.51 -36.80
CA PHE A 33 -14.20 -37.46 -35.82
C PHE A 33 -12.87 -37.67 -36.54
N GLU A 34 -11.88 -36.86 -36.18
CA GLU A 34 -10.51 -37.03 -36.65
C GLU A 34 -9.60 -37.24 -35.45
N PRO A 35 -8.79 -38.32 -35.41
CA PRO A 35 -7.86 -38.58 -34.32
C PRO A 35 -6.97 -37.35 -34.06
N LEU A 36 -6.93 -36.90 -32.81
CA LEU A 36 -6.30 -35.62 -32.47
C LEU A 36 -4.78 -35.71 -32.28
N GLU A 37 -4.24 -36.91 -32.04
CA GLU A 37 -2.83 -37.14 -31.68
C GLU A 37 -2.31 -36.24 -30.54
N TYR A 38 -3.19 -35.82 -29.63
CA TYR A 38 -2.86 -34.88 -28.57
C TYR A 38 -1.87 -35.49 -27.57
N ARG A 39 -0.84 -34.71 -27.21
CA ARG A 39 0.19 -35.09 -26.23
C ARG A 39 -0.01 -34.30 -24.95
N VAL A 40 -0.36 -35.01 -23.87
CA VAL A 40 -0.54 -34.39 -22.55
C VAL A 40 0.83 -34.02 -21.96
N THR A 41 0.98 -32.76 -21.57
CA THR A 41 2.16 -32.23 -20.86
C THR A 41 2.22 -32.74 -19.42
N ARG A 42 3.43 -33.03 -18.93
CA ARG A 42 3.66 -33.65 -17.60
C ARG A 42 3.52 -32.69 -16.41
N PHE A 43 3.48 -31.39 -16.66
CA PHE A 43 3.35 -30.36 -15.64
C PHE A 43 2.24 -29.42 -16.09
N TYR A 44 1.09 -29.53 -15.44
CA TYR A 44 -0.13 -28.82 -15.83
C TYR A 44 -0.84 -28.29 -14.59
N ASP A 45 -1.17 -27.00 -14.60
CA ASP A 45 -2.11 -26.39 -13.68
C ASP A 45 -3.39 -26.08 -14.46
N GLU A 46 -4.48 -26.77 -14.10
CA GLU A 46 -5.79 -26.65 -14.75
C GLU A 46 -6.42 -25.27 -14.65
N LYS A 47 -5.91 -24.42 -13.74
CA LYS A 47 -6.46 -23.10 -13.44
C LYS A 47 -5.72 -21.95 -14.11
N GLN A 48 -4.59 -22.22 -14.78
CA GLN A 48 -3.77 -21.19 -15.43
C GLN A 48 -4.00 -21.15 -16.94
N TYR A 49 -4.99 -20.37 -17.37
CA TYR A 49 -5.21 -20.06 -18.77
C TYR A 49 -4.25 -18.98 -19.25
N ARG A 50 -3.51 -19.25 -20.33
CA ARG A 50 -2.58 -18.31 -20.94
C ARG A 50 -3.11 -17.69 -22.23
N GLN A 51 -4.07 -18.36 -22.87
CA GLN A 51 -4.65 -17.91 -24.12
C GLN A 51 -6.18 -17.88 -24.06
N TYR A 52 -6.76 -16.80 -24.57
CA TYR A 52 -8.19 -16.66 -24.84
C TYR A 52 -8.39 -16.40 -26.33
N ARG A 53 -9.37 -17.08 -26.93
CA ARG A 53 -9.58 -17.02 -28.38
C ARG A 53 -11.05 -16.98 -28.75
N TYR A 54 -11.35 -16.29 -29.86
CA TYR A 54 -12.59 -16.51 -30.60
C TYR A 54 -12.45 -17.71 -31.54
N ILE A 55 -13.15 -18.80 -31.24
CA ILE A 55 -13.09 -20.05 -32.01
C ILE A 55 -14.41 -20.29 -32.72
N ASP A 56 -14.34 -20.71 -33.98
CA ASP A 56 -15.51 -21.18 -34.71
C ASP A 56 -16.03 -22.48 -34.09
N ILE A 57 -17.30 -22.48 -33.65
CA ILE A 57 -17.92 -23.63 -32.98
C ILE A 57 -17.84 -24.92 -33.83
N LYS A 58 -17.79 -24.80 -35.17
CA LYS A 58 -17.67 -25.93 -36.10
C LYS A 58 -16.32 -26.64 -36.02
N ASP A 59 -15.28 -25.96 -35.54
CA ASP A 59 -13.91 -26.47 -35.52
C ASP A 59 -13.57 -27.19 -34.20
N ILE A 60 -14.52 -27.24 -33.26
CA ILE A 60 -14.35 -27.88 -31.96
C ILE A 60 -14.93 -29.30 -31.99
N GLN A 61 -14.07 -30.31 -31.81
CA GLN A 61 -14.53 -31.70 -31.63
C GLN A 61 -14.94 -31.95 -30.18
N ILE A 62 -15.99 -32.73 -29.94
CA ILE A 62 -16.44 -33.03 -28.57
C ILE A 62 -16.08 -34.48 -28.20
N LEU A 63 -15.41 -34.62 -27.05
CA LEU A 63 -15.07 -35.89 -26.42
C LEU A 63 -15.71 -35.96 -25.04
N LEU A 64 -16.31 -37.10 -24.68
CA LEU A 64 -16.84 -37.36 -23.34
C LEU A 64 -15.92 -38.34 -22.61
N SER A 65 -15.62 -38.06 -21.35
CA SER A 65 -14.73 -38.88 -20.53
C SER A 65 -15.39 -39.30 -19.21
N PRO A 66 -15.43 -40.60 -18.87
CA PRO A 66 -15.96 -41.12 -17.60
C PRO A 66 -15.01 -40.83 -16.43
N THR A 67 -14.96 -39.56 -16.06
CA THR A 67 -14.08 -38.96 -15.06
C THR A 67 -14.74 -37.71 -14.50
N ASN A 68 -14.19 -37.16 -13.41
CA ASN A 68 -14.53 -35.85 -12.87
C ASN A 68 -13.61 -34.76 -13.44
N ARG A 69 -14.06 -33.50 -13.40
CA ARG A 69 -13.24 -32.34 -13.81
C ARG A 69 -11.85 -32.31 -13.21
N LEU A 70 -11.74 -32.64 -11.92
CA LEU A 70 -10.49 -32.59 -11.15
C LEU A 70 -9.54 -33.78 -11.42
N THR A 71 -9.97 -34.76 -12.22
CA THR A 71 -9.13 -35.88 -12.63
C THR A 71 -7.98 -35.40 -13.51
N ASP A 72 -6.81 -36.03 -13.38
CA ASP A 72 -5.62 -35.69 -14.17
C ASP A 72 -5.91 -35.72 -15.69
N LEU A 73 -5.40 -34.72 -16.42
CA LEU A 73 -5.66 -34.56 -17.86
C LEU A 73 -5.24 -35.78 -18.69
N ASN A 74 -4.16 -36.48 -18.31
CA ASN A 74 -3.71 -37.68 -19.04
C ASN A 74 -4.73 -38.80 -18.89
N GLU A 75 -5.28 -38.98 -17.70
CA GLU A 75 -6.35 -39.94 -17.46
C GLU A 75 -7.65 -39.54 -18.19
N LYS A 76 -8.05 -38.26 -18.08
CA LYS A 76 -9.23 -37.72 -18.78
C LYS A 76 -9.14 -37.98 -20.28
N TYR A 77 -8.02 -37.64 -20.92
CA TYR A 77 -7.85 -37.81 -22.37
C TYR A 77 -7.78 -39.29 -22.80
N LYS A 78 -7.10 -40.16 -22.04
CA LYS A 78 -7.04 -41.60 -22.35
C LYS A 78 -8.42 -42.28 -22.32
N LYS A 79 -9.25 -41.90 -21.36
CA LYS A 79 -10.62 -42.41 -21.20
C LYS A 79 -11.63 -41.72 -22.14
N ALA A 80 -11.27 -40.56 -22.69
CA ALA A 80 -12.16 -39.80 -23.56
C ALA A 80 -12.53 -40.57 -24.83
N ARG A 81 -13.80 -40.49 -25.21
CA ARG A 81 -14.35 -41.09 -26.42
C ARG A 81 -15.19 -40.06 -27.18
N PRO A 82 -15.21 -40.12 -28.53
CA PRO A 82 -15.90 -39.12 -29.33
C PRO A 82 -17.41 -39.15 -29.12
N LEU A 83 -18.04 -37.97 -29.22
CA LEU A 83 -19.48 -37.80 -28.99
C LEU A 83 -20.36 -38.78 -29.78
N TYR A 84 -20.00 -39.13 -31.03
CA TYR A 84 -20.81 -40.04 -31.83
C TYR A 84 -20.96 -41.44 -31.21
N GLU A 85 -20.00 -41.91 -30.40
CA GLU A 85 -20.10 -43.18 -29.69
C GLU A 85 -21.11 -43.12 -28.54
N TYR A 86 -21.36 -41.94 -27.98
CA TYR A 86 -22.37 -41.71 -26.94
C TYR A 86 -23.77 -41.48 -27.54
N LEU A 87 -23.85 -41.06 -28.80
CA LEU A 87 -25.12 -40.91 -29.52
C LEU A 87 -25.60 -42.23 -30.16
N ASP A 88 -24.71 -43.22 -30.31
CA ASP A 88 -25.00 -44.52 -30.93
C ASP A 88 -25.70 -45.50 -29.98
N ASN A 89 -26.94 -45.86 -30.32
CA ASN A 89 -27.75 -46.83 -29.58
C ASN A 89 -27.87 -48.20 -30.29
N GLN A 90 -27.16 -48.40 -31.41
CA GLN A 90 -27.24 -49.63 -32.21
C GLN A 90 -26.10 -50.59 -31.89
N ASN A 91 -24.90 -50.08 -31.58
CA ASN A 91 -23.75 -50.92 -31.23
C ASN A 91 -23.80 -51.33 -29.74
N GLU A 92 -23.70 -52.63 -29.48
CA GLU A 92 -23.71 -53.19 -28.11
C GLU A 92 -22.60 -52.61 -27.24
N GLU A 93 -21.42 -52.31 -27.80
CA GLU A 93 -20.29 -51.72 -27.07
C GLU A 93 -20.55 -50.27 -26.63
N ASN A 94 -21.51 -49.59 -27.28
CA ASN A 94 -21.83 -48.18 -27.03
C ASN A 94 -23.05 -47.98 -26.11
N LEU A 95 -23.81 -49.04 -25.80
CA LEU A 95 -25.02 -48.96 -24.95
C LEU A 95 -24.78 -48.27 -23.59
N LEU A 96 -23.65 -48.56 -22.93
CA LEU A 96 -23.29 -47.95 -21.66
C LEU A 96 -23.02 -46.45 -21.80
N LYS A 97 -22.31 -46.05 -22.87
CA LYS A 97 -22.03 -44.64 -23.19
C LYS A 97 -23.33 -43.91 -23.53
N HIS A 98 -24.19 -44.54 -24.30
CA HIS A 98 -25.50 -43.99 -24.64
C HIS A 98 -26.37 -43.76 -23.41
N THR A 99 -26.40 -44.73 -22.49
CA THR A 99 -27.09 -44.58 -21.20
C THR A 99 -26.54 -43.39 -20.41
N LYS A 100 -25.21 -43.23 -20.37
CA LYS A 100 -24.58 -42.09 -19.69
C LYS A 100 -24.96 -40.74 -20.32
N PHE A 101 -25.05 -40.66 -21.63
CA PHE A 101 -25.50 -39.45 -22.31
C PHE A 101 -26.96 -39.10 -21.97
N LEU A 102 -27.84 -40.11 -21.87
CA LEU A 102 -29.22 -39.90 -21.42
C LEU A 102 -29.30 -39.42 -19.97
N GLU A 103 -28.42 -39.88 -19.08
CA GLU A 103 -28.29 -39.34 -17.72
C GLU A 103 -27.87 -37.86 -17.73
N MET A 104 -26.87 -37.50 -18.55
CA MET A 104 -26.44 -36.11 -18.68
C MET A 104 -27.58 -35.22 -19.20
N LEU A 105 -28.33 -35.68 -20.19
CA LEU A 105 -29.54 -34.99 -20.68
C LEU A 105 -30.57 -34.84 -19.57
N LYS A 106 -30.80 -35.87 -18.75
CA LYS A 106 -31.72 -35.78 -17.62
C LYS A 106 -31.30 -34.71 -16.63
N ASN A 107 -30.01 -34.49 -16.43
CA ASN A 107 -29.46 -33.46 -15.53
C ASN A 107 -29.26 -32.08 -16.19
N MET A 108 -29.50 -31.94 -17.50
CA MET A 108 -29.34 -30.68 -18.22
C MET A 108 -30.31 -29.60 -17.70
N ASP A 109 -29.79 -28.44 -17.32
CA ASP A 109 -30.59 -27.25 -17.00
C ASP A 109 -30.65 -26.31 -18.21
N THR A 110 -31.85 -25.95 -18.66
CA THR A 110 -32.03 -25.03 -19.79
C THR A 110 -31.71 -23.60 -19.41
N ASP A 111 -31.96 -23.20 -18.17
CA ASP A 111 -31.77 -21.83 -17.70
C ASP A 111 -30.27 -21.50 -17.62
N GLU A 112 -29.46 -22.44 -17.16
CA GLU A 112 -27.99 -22.33 -17.18
C GLU A 112 -27.44 -22.23 -18.62
N ILE A 113 -28.00 -22.99 -19.57
CA ILE A 113 -27.60 -22.88 -21.00
C ILE A 113 -27.95 -21.50 -21.57
N GLU A 114 -29.12 -20.96 -21.22
CA GLU A 114 -29.52 -19.62 -21.65
C GLU A 114 -28.63 -18.53 -21.04
N GLN A 115 -28.14 -18.71 -19.81
CA GLN A 115 -27.15 -17.81 -19.19
C GLN A 115 -25.84 -17.83 -19.97
N VAL A 116 -25.31 -19.02 -20.32
CA VAL A 116 -24.12 -19.16 -21.18
C VAL A 116 -24.35 -18.49 -22.55
N GLU A 117 -25.55 -18.62 -23.13
CA GLU A 117 -25.90 -17.96 -24.38
C GLU A 117 -25.88 -16.43 -24.27
N LYS A 118 -26.42 -15.87 -23.18
CA LYS A 118 -26.38 -14.42 -22.90
C LYS A 118 -24.96 -13.91 -22.67
N GLU A 119 -24.16 -14.65 -21.90
CA GLU A 119 -22.76 -14.33 -21.64
C GLU A 119 -21.94 -14.33 -22.94
N GLN A 120 -22.04 -15.38 -23.77
CA GLN A 120 -21.37 -15.43 -25.07
C GLN A 120 -21.87 -14.33 -26.03
N ALA A 121 -23.13 -13.91 -25.91
CA ALA A 121 -23.63 -12.75 -26.66
C ALA A 121 -22.96 -11.44 -26.18
N LYS A 122 -22.75 -11.24 -24.88
CA LYS A 122 -21.95 -10.12 -24.33
C LYS A 122 -20.50 -10.19 -24.82
N LEU A 123 -19.84 -11.35 -24.65
CA LEU A 123 -18.46 -11.62 -25.11
C LEU A 123 -18.29 -11.43 -26.62
N SER A 124 -19.34 -11.65 -27.41
CA SER A 124 -19.28 -11.39 -28.84
C SER A 124 -19.18 -9.90 -29.15
N LYS A 125 -19.64 -9.00 -28.28
CA LYS A 125 -19.57 -7.55 -28.47
C LYS A 125 -18.25 -7.00 -27.95
N GLU A 126 -17.87 -7.41 -26.75
CA GLU A 126 -16.71 -6.86 -26.03
C GLU A 126 -16.05 -7.92 -25.14
N ILE A 127 -14.73 -7.79 -24.95
CA ILE A 127 -13.97 -8.63 -24.04
C ILE A 127 -13.93 -7.92 -22.67
N PRO A 128 -14.29 -8.59 -21.57
CA PRO A 128 -14.19 -8.08 -20.21
C PRO A 128 -12.86 -7.39 -19.91
N PHE A 129 -12.88 -6.37 -19.05
CA PHE A 129 -11.65 -5.72 -18.61
C PHE A 129 -10.63 -6.74 -18.08
N LYS A 130 -11.09 -7.65 -17.20
CA LYS A 130 -10.30 -8.72 -16.59
C LYS A 130 -9.96 -9.88 -17.55
N VAL A 131 -10.45 -9.88 -18.80
CA VAL A 131 -10.38 -10.95 -19.83
C VAL A 131 -11.12 -12.24 -19.43
N LYS A 132 -10.94 -12.68 -18.19
CA LYS A 132 -11.69 -13.74 -17.54
C LYS A 132 -13.16 -13.36 -17.38
N PHE A 133 -13.98 -14.41 -17.33
CA PHE A 133 -15.41 -14.32 -17.08
C PHE A 133 -15.85 -15.51 -16.22
N GLN A 134 -16.98 -15.38 -15.53
CA GLN A 134 -17.56 -16.40 -14.67
C GLN A 134 -17.75 -17.73 -15.41
N GLY A 135 -17.44 -18.85 -14.77
CA GLY A 135 -17.62 -20.18 -15.38
C GLY A 135 -16.68 -20.50 -16.55
N ASN A 136 -15.68 -19.65 -16.87
CA ASN A 136 -14.72 -19.93 -17.95
C ASN A 136 -14.03 -21.31 -17.85
N TYR A 137 -13.86 -21.84 -16.64
CA TYR A 137 -13.27 -23.16 -16.38
C TYR A 137 -14.14 -24.34 -16.84
N LEU A 138 -15.43 -24.12 -17.08
CA LEU A 138 -16.38 -25.14 -17.58
C LEU A 138 -16.12 -25.52 -19.03
N TRP A 139 -15.45 -24.67 -19.80
CA TRP A 139 -15.30 -24.90 -21.24
C TRP A 139 -14.36 -26.06 -21.56
N GLN A 140 -13.31 -26.30 -20.77
CA GLN A 140 -12.35 -27.41 -20.98
C GLN A 140 -11.99 -27.66 -22.47
N ILE A 141 -11.80 -26.57 -23.22
CA ILE A 141 -11.38 -26.62 -24.63
C ILE A 141 -9.86 -26.66 -24.67
N TYR A 142 -9.34 -27.60 -25.44
CA TYR A 142 -7.92 -27.84 -25.68
C TYR A 142 -7.62 -27.67 -27.16
N TYR A 143 -6.34 -27.49 -27.49
CA TYR A 143 -5.84 -27.40 -28.85
C TYR A 143 -4.76 -28.46 -29.10
N SER A 144 -4.89 -29.21 -30.18
CA SER A 144 -3.86 -30.16 -30.61
C SER A 144 -2.99 -29.56 -31.70
N GLU A 145 -1.73 -29.29 -31.39
CA GLU A 145 -0.73 -28.77 -32.33
C GLU A 145 -0.46 -29.74 -33.48
N ASN A 146 -0.50 -31.07 -33.22
CA ASN A 146 -0.18 -32.09 -34.22
C ASN A 146 -1.20 -32.14 -35.37
N THR A 147 -2.46 -31.83 -35.07
CA THR A 147 -3.58 -31.94 -36.02
C THR A 147 -4.22 -30.59 -36.34
N ASN A 148 -3.78 -29.51 -35.69
CA ASN A 148 -4.34 -28.16 -35.80
C ASN A 148 -5.87 -28.16 -35.55
N LYS A 149 -6.30 -28.78 -34.44
CA LYS A 149 -7.72 -28.91 -34.10
C LYS A 149 -8.01 -28.55 -32.65
N TYR A 150 -9.17 -27.93 -32.45
CA TYR A 150 -9.73 -27.70 -31.13
C TYR A 150 -10.62 -28.87 -30.72
N PHE A 151 -10.62 -29.17 -29.42
CA PHE A 151 -11.51 -30.18 -28.88
C PHE A 151 -11.89 -29.88 -27.43
N MET A 152 -13.14 -30.18 -27.07
CA MET A 152 -13.65 -30.12 -25.71
C MET A 152 -13.59 -31.51 -25.08
N ILE A 153 -13.07 -31.61 -23.86
CA ILE A 153 -13.25 -32.81 -23.03
C ILE A 153 -14.38 -32.51 -22.03
N VAL A 154 -15.41 -33.35 -22.03
CA VAL A 154 -16.57 -33.25 -21.13
C VAL A 154 -16.49 -34.38 -20.10
N PRO A 155 -16.17 -34.10 -18.83
CA PRO A 155 -16.19 -35.09 -17.76
C PRO A 155 -17.64 -35.49 -17.44
N THR A 156 -17.98 -36.76 -17.54
CA THR A 156 -19.38 -37.24 -17.38
C THR A 156 -19.78 -37.50 -15.92
N GLU A 157 -18.87 -37.27 -14.97
CA GLU A 157 -19.15 -37.36 -13.53
C GLU A 157 -19.39 -35.99 -12.87
N ASP A 158 -19.37 -34.91 -13.66
CA ASP A 158 -19.69 -33.56 -13.19
C ASP A 158 -21.21 -33.36 -13.03
N THR A 159 -21.63 -32.23 -12.46
CA THR A 159 -23.05 -31.87 -12.32
C THR A 159 -23.50 -30.82 -13.32
N ASP A 160 -22.60 -29.94 -13.74
CA ASP A 160 -22.87 -28.83 -14.66
C ASP A 160 -22.32 -29.17 -16.05
N TYR A 161 -23.25 -29.20 -17.02
CA TYR A 161 -23.01 -29.49 -18.43
C TYR A 161 -23.45 -28.36 -19.36
N SER A 162 -23.72 -27.18 -18.80
CA SER A 162 -24.28 -26.02 -19.51
C SER A 162 -23.47 -25.63 -20.75
N THR A 163 -22.15 -25.49 -20.63
CA THR A 163 -21.24 -25.16 -21.75
C THR A 163 -21.21 -26.24 -22.84
N PHE A 164 -21.24 -27.52 -22.45
CA PHE A 164 -21.29 -28.65 -23.40
C PHE A 164 -22.58 -28.64 -24.20
N PHE A 165 -23.73 -28.55 -23.51
CA PHE A 165 -25.02 -28.55 -24.19
C PHE A 165 -25.26 -27.29 -25.02
N TYR A 166 -24.75 -26.13 -24.57
CA TYR A 166 -24.70 -24.93 -25.40
C TYR A 166 -23.92 -25.16 -26.69
N LEU A 167 -22.69 -25.69 -26.60
CA LEU A 167 -21.85 -25.97 -27.77
C LEU A 167 -22.53 -26.97 -28.72
N LEU A 168 -23.11 -28.04 -28.18
CA LEU A 168 -23.82 -29.06 -28.94
C LEU A 168 -25.03 -28.49 -29.68
N LYS A 169 -25.89 -27.73 -28.99
CA LYS A 169 -27.05 -27.03 -29.57
C LYS A 169 -26.61 -26.16 -30.76
N ARG A 170 -25.57 -25.35 -30.58
CA ARG A 170 -25.05 -24.47 -31.64
C ARG A 170 -24.45 -25.23 -32.82
N GLN A 171 -23.82 -26.39 -32.61
CA GLN A 171 -23.35 -27.25 -33.69
C GLN A 171 -24.49 -27.87 -34.51
N ILE A 172 -25.65 -28.10 -33.90
CA ILE A 172 -26.84 -28.67 -34.57
C ILE A 172 -27.61 -27.61 -35.35
N GLU A 173 -27.82 -26.42 -34.79
CA GLU A 173 -28.68 -25.38 -35.38
C GLU A 173 -28.21 -24.89 -36.77
N ASN A 174 -26.92 -25.03 -37.10
CA ASN A 174 -26.30 -24.79 -38.43
C ASN A 174 -26.65 -23.46 -39.15
N LYS A 175 -27.30 -22.50 -38.47
CA LYS A 175 -27.40 -21.07 -38.83
C LYS A 175 -26.00 -20.46 -38.80
N ARG A 176 -25.73 -19.32 -39.47
CA ARG A 176 -24.39 -18.66 -39.53
C ARG A 176 -23.69 -18.76 -38.18
N VAL A 177 -22.79 -19.73 -38.06
CA VAL A 177 -22.28 -20.17 -36.76
C VAL A 177 -21.28 -19.12 -36.30
N GLY A 178 -21.57 -18.48 -35.17
CA GLY A 178 -20.70 -17.46 -34.59
C GLY A 178 -19.47 -18.10 -33.95
N LYS A 179 -18.41 -17.29 -33.80
CA LYS A 179 -17.28 -17.62 -32.94
C LYS A 179 -17.68 -17.47 -31.47
N ILE A 180 -17.18 -18.35 -30.61
CA ILE A 180 -17.28 -18.26 -29.15
C ILE A 180 -15.97 -17.78 -28.57
N PHE A 181 -16.02 -16.98 -27.50
CA PHE A 181 -14.85 -16.53 -26.78
C PHE A 181 -14.61 -17.43 -25.58
N VAL A 182 -13.46 -18.12 -25.56
CA VAL A 182 -13.18 -19.16 -24.57
C VAL A 182 -11.69 -19.21 -24.20
N PRO A 183 -11.35 -19.65 -22.97
CA PRO A 183 -9.98 -19.98 -22.62
C PRO A 183 -9.53 -21.27 -23.30
N ILE A 184 -8.25 -21.35 -23.66
CA ILE A 184 -7.64 -22.58 -24.19
C ILE A 184 -6.81 -23.24 -23.10
N SER A 185 -7.27 -24.41 -22.68
CA SER A 185 -6.69 -25.22 -21.64
C SER A 185 -5.38 -25.84 -22.09
N ASN A 186 -4.39 -25.86 -21.19
CA ASN A 186 -3.08 -26.48 -21.38
C ASN A 186 -2.29 -26.01 -22.62
N VAL A 187 -2.51 -24.76 -23.03
CA VAL A 187 -1.76 -24.13 -24.12
C VAL A 187 -0.74 -23.16 -23.54
N LYS A 188 0.49 -23.22 -24.04
CA LYS A 188 1.59 -22.30 -23.67
C LYS A 188 1.47 -21.00 -24.46
N TYR A 189 2.20 -19.96 -24.07
CA TYR A 189 2.32 -18.76 -24.90
C TYR A 189 2.86 -19.11 -26.30
N SER A 190 2.32 -18.44 -27.31
CA SER A 190 2.65 -18.66 -28.72
C SER A 190 4.12 -18.34 -29.06
N ASN A 191 4.75 -17.48 -28.27
CA ASN A 191 6.04 -16.85 -28.54
C ASN A 191 6.08 -15.95 -29.78
N GLN A 192 4.92 -15.45 -30.23
CA GLN A 192 4.84 -14.54 -31.37
C GLN A 192 5.35 -13.13 -31.05
N TYR A 193 4.89 -12.54 -29.93
CA TYR A 193 5.30 -11.17 -29.55
C TYR A 193 6.44 -11.15 -28.54
N LEU A 194 6.49 -12.13 -27.63
CA LEU A 194 7.44 -12.23 -26.53
C LEU A 194 7.84 -13.68 -26.33
N LYS A 195 9.10 -13.95 -25.99
CA LYS A 195 9.57 -15.28 -25.63
C LYS A 195 9.03 -15.69 -24.27
N LYS A 196 8.97 -17.01 -24.00
CA LYS A 196 8.61 -17.56 -22.68
C LYS A 196 9.38 -16.90 -21.52
N SER A 197 10.69 -16.71 -21.67
CA SER A 197 11.52 -16.05 -20.66
C SER A 197 11.17 -14.58 -20.47
N GLU A 198 10.73 -13.89 -21.53
CA GLU A 198 10.32 -12.48 -21.46
C GLU A 198 8.97 -12.33 -20.77
N PHE A 199 8.04 -13.28 -20.92
CA PHE A 199 6.82 -13.32 -20.10
C PHE A 199 7.14 -13.50 -18.61
N GLU A 200 8.01 -14.45 -18.27
CA GLU A 200 8.45 -14.69 -16.88
C GLU A 200 9.15 -13.45 -16.30
N ASP A 201 10.02 -12.80 -17.08
CA ASP A 201 10.66 -11.53 -16.70
C ASP A 201 9.62 -10.43 -16.46
N ILE A 202 8.61 -10.27 -17.33
CA ILE A 202 7.55 -9.25 -17.16
C ILE A 202 6.77 -9.47 -15.87
N GLU A 203 6.36 -10.70 -15.59
CA GLU A 203 5.66 -11.06 -14.35
C GLU A 203 6.50 -10.68 -13.12
N ASN A 204 7.79 -11.04 -13.12
CA ASN A 204 8.74 -10.70 -12.05
C ASN A 204 8.97 -9.19 -11.90
N TYR A 205 9.17 -8.49 -13.01
CA TYR A 205 9.46 -7.05 -13.00
C TYR A 205 8.25 -6.26 -12.52
N LEU A 206 7.05 -6.59 -13.00
CA LEU A 206 5.81 -5.95 -12.55
C LEU A 206 5.56 -6.21 -11.06
N TRP A 207 5.80 -7.42 -10.55
CA TRP A 207 5.66 -7.71 -9.13
C TRP A 207 6.55 -6.81 -8.25
N LEU A 208 7.79 -6.50 -8.69
CA LEU A 208 8.67 -5.58 -7.96
C LEU A 208 8.04 -4.19 -7.78
N PHE A 209 7.44 -3.64 -8.83
CA PHE A 209 6.89 -2.28 -8.82
C PHE A 209 5.51 -2.23 -8.17
N THR A 210 4.64 -3.15 -8.56
CA THR A 210 3.22 -3.14 -8.19
C THR A 210 2.93 -3.79 -6.84
N LYS A 211 3.88 -4.61 -6.34
CA LYS A 211 3.75 -5.47 -5.14
C LYS A 211 2.69 -6.56 -5.27
N ASP A 212 2.17 -6.79 -6.48
CA ASP A 212 1.18 -7.81 -6.77
C ASP A 212 1.54 -8.59 -8.06
N TRP A 213 1.13 -9.84 -8.14
CA TRP A 213 1.46 -10.68 -9.30
C TRP A 213 0.48 -10.43 -10.45
N PRO A 214 0.96 -10.00 -11.63
CA PRO A 214 0.06 -9.78 -12.75
C PRO A 214 -0.41 -11.10 -13.38
N LEU A 215 -1.59 -11.03 -13.99
CA LEU A 215 -2.16 -12.05 -14.85
C LEU A 215 -1.90 -11.66 -16.31
N VAL A 216 -1.15 -12.49 -17.04
CA VAL A 216 -0.78 -12.25 -18.44
C VAL A 216 -1.53 -13.20 -19.36
N TYR A 217 -2.16 -12.66 -20.40
CA TYR A 217 -2.94 -13.41 -21.39
C TYR A 217 -2.54 -13.03 -22.82
N GLU A 218 -2.46 -14.02 -23.70
CA GLU A 218 -2.56 -13.81 -25.14
C GLU A 218 -4.04 -13.88 -25.53
N VAL A 219 -4.57 -12.79 -26.08
CA VAL A 219 -5.98 -12.67 -26.46
C VAL A 219 -6.07 -12.50 -27.96
N TYR A 220 -6.74 -13.44 -28.62
CA TYR A 220 -6.95 -13.42 -30.07
C TYR A 220 -8.35 -12.91 -30.38
N ASN A 221 -8.44 -11.85 -31.16
CA ASN A 221 -9.71 -11.26 -31.55
C ASN A 221 -10.44 -12.10 -32.63
N LYS A 222 -11.61 -11.67 -33.08
CA LYS A 222 -12.40 -12.40 -34.09
C LYS A 222 -11.69 -12.57 -35.45
N LYS A 223 -10.71 -11.73 -35.76
CA LYS A 223 -9.87 -11.80 -36.97
C LYS A 223 -8.61 -12.65 -36.76
N ASP A 224 -8.46 -13.28 -35.59
CA ASP A 224 -7.25 -14.01 -35.17
C ASP A 224 -6.01 -13.11 -35.02
N GLU A 225 -6.21 -11.80 -34.77
CA GLU A 225 -5.14 -10.88 -34.44
C GLU A 225 -4.83 -10.99 -32.94
N LEU A 226 -3.55 -11.18 -32.62
CA LEU A 226 -3.04 -11.33 -31.25
C LEU A 226 -2.92 -9.98 -30.54
N SER A 227 -3.29 -9.96 -29.26
CA SER A 227 -2.89 -8.92 -28.31
C SER A 227 -2.39 -9.58 -27.02
N VAL A 228 -1.35 -9.03 -26.40
CA VAL A 228 -0.92 -9.42 -25.05
C VAL A 228 -1.62 -8.48 -24.07
N GLN A 229 -2.42 -9.04 -23.16
CA GLN A 229 -3.16 -8.30 -22.13
C GLN A 229 -2.66 -8.69 -20.75
N ILE A 230 -2.30 -7.70 -19.94
CA ILE A 230 -1.76 -7.87 -18.59
C ILE A 230 -2.71 -7.17 -17.62
N ILE A 231 -3.22 -7.88 -16.64
CA ILE A 231 -4.15 -7.37 -15.62
C ILE A 231 -3.54 -7.61 -14.24
N GLY A 232 -3.57 -6.61 -13.37
CA GLY A 232 -3.09 -6.77 -12.01
C GLY A 232 -3.57 -5.63 -11.11
N GLU A 233 -3.13 -5.65 -9.86
CA GLU A 233 -3.34 -4.54 -8.93
C GLU A 233 -2.02 -3.82 -8.65
N THR A 234 -2.09 -2.53 -8.32
CA THR A 234 -0.91 -1.75 -7.95
C THR A 234 -1.24 -0.73 -6.87
N ASN A 235 -0.25 -0.41 -6.04
CA ASN A 235 -0.37 0.68 -5.08
C ASN A 235 -0.16 2.02 -5.78
N VAL A 236 -1.13 2.93 -5.67
CA VAL A 236 -1.07 4.27 -6.30
C VAL A 236 -0.75 5.38 -5.31
N TYR A 237 -1.06 5.17 -4.04
CA TYR A 237 -0.67 6.04 -2.95
C TYR A 237 -0.61 5.26 -1.65
N GLU A 238 0.57 5.25 -1.02
CA GLU A 238 0.84 4.42 0.16
C GLU A 238 0.45 2.96 -0.06
N LYS A 239 -0.65 2.49 0.53
CA LYS A 239 -1.18 1.13 0.37
C LYS A 239 -2.52 1.07 -0.39
N ILE A 240 -3.03 2.22 -0.86
CA ILE A 240 -4.26 2.29 -1.66
C ILE A 240 -4.01 1.60 -3.00
N LYS A 241 -4.79 0.56 -3.27
CA LYS A 241 -4.69 -0.28 -4.47
C LYS A 241 -5.67 0.14 -5.56
N THR A 242 -5.27 -0.10 -6.80
CA THR A 242 -6.15 -0.02 -7.96
C THR A 242 -5.88 -1.17 -8.91
N THR A 243 -6.90 -1.62 -9.63
CA THR A 243 -6.72 -2.51 -10.79
C THR A 243 -6.18 -1.72 -11.98
N TYR A 244 -5.30 -2.36 -12.78
CA TYR A 244 -4.81 -1.83 -14.05
C TYR A 244 -4.93 -2.87 -15.17
N LYS A 245 -4.92 -2.40 -16.42
CA LYS A 245 -4.84 -3.22 -17.63
C LYS A 245 -3.85 -2.65 -18.63
N ILE A 246 -2.90 -3.46 -19.07
CA ILE A 246 -1.99 -3.14 -20.17
C ILE A 246 -2.40 -3.98 -21.37
N GLN A 247 -2.55 -3.34 -22.53
CA GLN A 247 -2.82 -4.01 -23.80
C GLN A 247 -1.72 -3.68 -24.81
N LEU A 248 -1.09 -4.72 -25.36
CA LEU A 248 0.01 -4.65 -26.32
C LEU A 248 -0.47 -5.33 -27.61
N ASN A 249 -0.67 -4.55 -28.66
CA ASN A 249 -1.31 -5.00 -29.90
C ASN A 249 -0.31 -5.35 -31.01
N SER A 250 0.98 -5.24 -30.75
CA SER A 250 2.03 -5.57 -31.72
C SER A 250 3.31 -6.07 -31.03
N GLU A 251 4.14 -6.79 -31.79
CA GLU A 251 5.47 -7.22 -31.36
C GLU A 251 6.36 -6.02 -30.98
N ALA A 252 6.24 -4.91 -31.72
CA ALA A 252 6.99 -3.68 -31.43
C ALA A 252 6.61 -3.10 -30.06
N GLU A 253 5.30 -2.90 -29.79
CA GLU A 253 4.81 -2.42 -28.50
C GLU A 253 5.23 -3.34 -27.35
N ALA A 254 5.12 -4.65 -27.54
CA ALA A 254 5.52 -5.63 -26.52
C ALA A 254 7.02 -5.58 -26.24
N SER A 255 7.84 -5.46 -27.28
CA SER A 255 9.30 -5.33 -27.15
C SER A 255 9.71 -4.03 -26.45
N GLU A 256 9.06 -2.90 -26.77
CA GLU A 256 9.30 -1.61 -26.10
C GLU A 256 8.91 -1.67 -24.61
N PHE A 257 7.76 -2.25 -24.31
CA PHE A 257 7.29 -2.43 -22.93
C PHE A 257 8.24 -3.32 -22.11
N TYR A 258 8.65 -4.48 -22.66
CA TYR A 258 9.62 -5.36 -22.02
C TYR A 258 10.94 -4.64 -21.72
N LYS A 259 11.49 -3.89 -22.69
CA LYS A 259 12.74 -3.14 -22.51
C LYS A 259 12.62 -2.03 -21.48
N LEU A 260 11.48 -1.33 -21.43
CA LEU A 260 11.19 -0.34 -20.39
C LEU A 260 11.25 -1.00 -19.01
N LEU A 261 10.42 -2.03 -18.79
CA LEU A 261 10.38 -2.73 -17.50
C LEU A 261 11.76 -3.24 -17.08
N LYS A 262 12.50 -3.86 -18.00
CA LYS A 262 13.85 -4.35 -17.75
C LYS A 262 14.80 -3.25 -17.32
N ALA A 263 14.76 -2.10 -17.99
CA ALA A 263 15.63 -0.97 -17.64
C ALA A 263 15.29 -0.40 -16.27
N LEU A 264 14.00 -0.21 -15.96
CA LEU A 264 13.55 0.24 -14.64
C LEU A 264 13.94 -0.76 -13.55
N PHE A 265 13.77 -2.06 -13.81
CA PHE A 265 14.08 -3.13 -12.87
C PHE A 265 15.55 -3.11 -12.51
N ILE A 266 16.43 -3.04 -13.51
CA ILE A 266 17.89 -2.97 -13.30
C ILE A 266 18.25 -1.71 -12.50
N LEU A 267 17.68 -0.54 -12.81
CA LEU A 267 17.98 0.69 -12.07
C LEU A 267 17.58 0.56 -10.58
N GLN A 268 16.37 0.11 -10.30
CA GLN A 268 15.90 0.02 -8.92
C GLN A 268 16.62 -1.09 -8.12
N THR A 269 17.05 -2.17 -8.77
CA THR A 269 17.74 -3.28 -8.09
C THR A 269 19.24 -3.07 -7.92
N GLU A 270 19.92 -2.50 -8.91
CA GLU A 270 21.38 -2.28 -8.85
C GLU A 270 21.76 -1.00 -8.10
N ILE A 271 20.88 0.01 -8.08
CA ILE A 271 21.11 1.30 -7.42
C ILE A 271 19.86 1.78 -6.66
N PRO A 272 19.36 0.97 -5.69
CA PRO A 272 18.10 1.21 -4.98
C PRO A 272 18.06 2.52 -4.19
N ASN A 273 19.22 3.01 -3.74
CA ASN A 273 19.33 4.25 -2.97
C ASN A 273 18.98 5.51 -3.78
N TYR A 274 18.95 5.41 -5.12
CA TYR A 274 18.72 6.56 -6.00
C TYR A 274 17.48 6.44 -6.88
N TYR A 275 16.99 5.22 -7.11
CA TYR A 275 15.86 4.96 -8.00
C TYR A 275 14.82 4.13 -7.26
N ASN A 276 13.68 4.76 -6.99
CA ASN A 276 12.47 4.11 -6.52
C ASN A 276 11.35 4.51 -7.47
N PHE A 277 10.90 3.58 -8.31
CA PHE A 277 9.82 3.84 -9.25
C PHE A 277 8.47 3.59 -8.59
N GLU A 278 7.59 4.58 -8.70
CA GLU A 278 6.21 4.53 -8.23
C GLU A 278 5.28 4.22 -9.41
N THR A 279 4.12 3.65 -9.11
CA THR A 279 3.12 3.26 -10.11
C THR A 279 1.86 4.10 -9.99
N ASN A 280 1.24 4.38 -11.12
CA ASN A 280 -0.08 5.01 -11.21
C ASN A 280 -0.84 4.42 -12.40
N ILE A 281 -2.08 4.82 -12.61
CA ILE A 281 -2.85 4.49 -13.83
C ILE A 281 -3.24 5.75 -14.60
N ASP A 282 -3.35 5.64 -15.91
CA ASP A 282 -3.91 6.70 -16.74
C ASP A 282 -5.45 6.73 -16.68
N ASN A 283 -6.06 7.68 -17.40
CA ASN A 283 -7.52 7.83 -17.47
C ASN A 283 -8.25 6.65 -18.14
N THR A 284 -7.51 5.68 -18.69
CA THR A 284 -8.04 4.45 -19.29
C THR A 284 -7.78 3.20 -18.44
N GLY A 285 -7.12 3.35 -17.29
CA GLY A 285 -6.73 2.25 -16.42
C GLY A 285 -5.41 1.58 -16.81
N LYS A 286 -4.60 2.18 -17.69
CA LYS A 286 -3.30 1.64 -18.09
C LYS A 286 -2.23 1.99 -17.07
N LEU A 287 -1.39 1.01 -16.72
CA LEU A 287 -0.28 1.19 -15.79
C LEU A 287 0.77 2.18 -16.33
N GLU A 288 1.19 3.10 -15.46
CA GLU A 288 2.23 4.11 -15.69
C GLU A 288 3.30 4.05 -14.59
N PHE A 289 4.53 4.43 -14.95
CA PHE A 289 5.69 4.44 -14.04
C PHE A 289 6.21 5.85 -13.85
N TYR A 290 6.55 6.20 -12.61
CA TYR A 290 7.00 7.53 -12.21
C TYR A 290 8.30 7.46 -11.40
N LEU A 291 9.18 8.45 -11.57
CA LEU A 291 10.29 8.73 -10.67
C LEU A 291 10.08 10.13 -10.09
N GLY A 292 9.56 10.21 -8.86
CA GLY A 292 9.00 11.47 -8.36
C GLY A 292 7.83 11.91 -9.25
N GLU A 293 7.84 13.17 -9.71
CA GLU A 293 6.78 13.70 -10.58
C GLU A 293 6.98 13.35 -12.08
N GLN A 294 8.12 12.74 -12.44
CA GLN A 294 8.44 12.48 -13.84
C GLN A 294 7.90 11.12 -14.30
N LYS A 295 6.93 11.14 -15.24
CA LYS A 295 6.48 9.94 -15.95
C LYS A 295 7.59 9.37 -16.83
N ILE A 296 7.79 8.06 -16.78
CA ILE A 296 8.82 7.35 -17.54
C ILE A 296 8.19 6.54 -18.67
N GLU A 297 8.62 6.82 -19.90
CA GLU A 297 8.14 6.14 -21.11
C GLU A 297 9.33 5.71 -21.97
N TYR A 298 9.20 4.55 -22.63
CA TYR A 298 10.30 3.97 -23.41
C TYR A 298 10.86 4.92 -24.49
N LYS A 299 9.98 5.64 -25.20
CA LYS A 299 10.35 6.64 -26.22
C LYS A 299 11.29 7.74 -25.71
N HIS A 300 11.25 8.05 -24.41
CA HIS A 300 12.09 9.06 -23.76
C HIS A 300 13.24 8.45 -22.93
N MET A 301 13.42 7.12 -22.96
CA MET A 301 14.38 6.44 -22.09
C MET A 301 15.83 6.88 -22.34
N ILE A 302 16.19 7.14 -23.60
CA ILE A 302 17.54 7.63 -23.95
C ILE A 302 17.80 9.01 -23.35
N GLU A 303 16.80 9.90 -23.38
CA GLU A 303 16.89 11.24 -22.81
C GLU A 303 16.96 11.17 -21.30
N PHE A 304 16.10 10.36 -20.68
CA PHE A 304 16.09 10.09 -19.25
C PHE A 304 17.45 9.61 -18.74
N ILE A 305 18.03 8.55 -19.33
CA ILE A 305 19.34 8.01 -18.92
C ILE A 305 20.43 9.10 -19.00
N ARG A 306 20.41 9.90 -20.07
CA ARG A 306 21.37 10.99 -20.26
C ARG A 306 21.20 12.09 -19.22
N GLU A 307 19.98 12.44 -18.84
CA GLU A 307 19.71 13.44 -17.79
C GLU A 307 20.16 12.94 -16.43
N GLN A 308 19.80 11.71 -16.08
CA GLN A 308 20.24 11.08 -14.84
C GLN A 308 21.77 11.00 -14.76
N TYR A 309 22.45 10.65 -15.85
CA TYR A 309 23.92 10.65 -15.89
C TYR A 309 24.51 12.03 -15.58
N LYS A 310 23.93 13.11 -16.14
CA LYS A 310 24.38 14.49 -15.85
C LYS A 310 24.15 14.86 -14.40
N ILE A 311 23.01 14.48 -13.82
CA ILE A 311 22.68 14.72 -12.40
C ILE A 311 23.74 14.03 -11.52
N GLY A 312 24.02 12.75 -11.77
CA GLY A 312 25.06 12.00 -11.08
C GLY A 312 26.44 12.67 -11.19
N LEU A 313 26.85 13.09 -12.39
CA LEU A 313 28.12 13.81 -12.58
C LEU A 313 28.20 15.13 -11.79
N LYS A 314 27.08 15.88 -11.68
CA LYS A 314 27.03 17.12 -10.92
C LYS A 314 27.23 16.83 -9.43
N ARG A 315 26.45 15.89 -8.87
CA ARG A 315 26.57 15.45 -7.47
C ARG A 315 27.98 14.98 -7.13
N ARG A 316 28.60 14.17 -8.01
CA ARG A 316 29.98 13.70 -7.82
C ARG A 316 31.00 14.83 -7.72
N LYS A 317 30.84 15.89 -8.51
CA LYS A 317 31.75 17.05 -8.46
C LYS A 317 31.60 17.80 -7.14
N GLU A 318 30.36 18.04 -6.70
CA GLU A 318 30.04 18.69 -5.44
C GLU A 318 30.59 17.90 -4.25
N LEU A 319 30.42 16.58 -4.28
CA LEU A 319 30.90 15.67 -3.24
C LEU A 319 32.43 15.64 -3.17
N LYS A 320 33.12 15.59 -4.32
CA LYS A 320 34.59 15.69 -4.37
C LYS A 320 35.13 17.04 -3.87
N SER A 321 34.38 18.14 -3.98
CA SER A 321 34.75 19.40 -3.31
C SER A 321 34.56 19.31 -1.79
N LYS A 322 33.43 18.79 -1.31
CA LYS A 322 33.15 18.62 0.13
C LYS A 322 34.18 17.71 0.80
N ILE A 323 34.51 16.57 0.20
CA ILE A 323 35.56 15.65 0.67
C ILE A 323 36.91 16.37 0.81
N ARG A 324 37.29 17.22 -0.15
CA ARG A 324 38.53 17.99 -0.05
C ARG A 324 38.51 18.99 1.10
N ALA A 325 37.39 19.68 1.31
CA ALA A 325 37.21 20.59 2.44
C ALA A 325 37.28 19.87 3.79
N TYR A 326 36.59 18.72 3.92
CA TYR A 326 36.61 17.90 5.14
C TYR A 326 38.00 17.37 5.46
N ASN A 327 38.75 16.88 4.46
CA ASN A 327 40.14 16.48 4.67
C ASN A 327 41.03 17.63 5.16
N LYS A 328 40.82 18.87 4.67
CA LYS A 328 41.54 20.05 5.17
C LYS A 328 41.17 20.36 6.62
N ARG A 329 39.89 20.24 6.98
CA ARG A 329 39.39 20.44 8.35
C ARG A 329 39.95 19.40 9.32
N ILE A 330 39.99 18.13 8.93
CA ILE A 330 40.59 17.04 9.71
C ILE A 330 42.06 17.35 10.03
N LYS A 331 42.85 17.78 9.05
CA LYS A 331 44.26 18.16 9.28
C LYS A 331 44.40 19.28 10.31
N LYS A 332 43.61 20.35 10.20
CA LYS A 332 43.59 21.45 11.19
C LYS A 332 43.23 20.95 12.60
N LEU A 333 42.21 20.09 12.72
CA LEU A 333 41.82 19.52 14.02
C LEU A 333 42.89 18.58 14.60
N GLN A 334 43.61 17.83 13.76
CA GLN A 334 44.74 17.01 14.20
C GLN A 334 45.91 17.86 14.69
N GLU A 335 46.22 18.97 14.01
CA GLU A 335 47.24 19.94 14.44
C GLU A 335 46.86 20.58 15.78
N LEU A 336 45.60 21.00 15.95
CA LEU A 336 45.08 21.52 17.21
C LEU A 336 45.14 20.48 18.34
N ALA A 337 44.70 19.25 18.09
CA ALA A 337 44.78 18.18 19.09
C ALA A 337 46.22 17.91 19.53
N ALA A 338 47.17 17.91 18.59
CA ALA A 338 48.59 17.73 18.90
C ALA A 338 49.17 18.91 19.71
N SER A 339 48.80 20.16 19.39
CA SER A 339 49.25 21.32 20.15
C SER A 339 48.70 21.30 21.59
N GLN A 340 47.42 20.96 21.75
CA GLN A 340 46.76 20.78 23.03
C GLN A 340 47.39 19.64 23.84
N GLU A 341 47.71 18.49 23.24
CA GLU A 341 48.42 17.39 23.91
C GLU A 341 49.81 17.83 24.42
N ILE A 342 50.57 18.57 23.61
CA ILE A 342 51.87 19.11 24.02
C ILE A 342 51.72 20.08 25.19
N GLU A 343 50.72 20.98 25.14
CA GLU A 343 50.43 21.91 26.23
C GLU A 343 50.04 21.18 27.52
N TYR A 344 49.15 20.20 27.43
CA TYR A 344 48.72 19.39 28.56
C TYR A 344 49.90 18.64 29.19
N LEU A 345 50.74 17.98 28.39
CA LEU A 345 51.95 17.29 28.86
C LEU A 345 52.95 18.26 29.53
N ALA A 346 53.05 19.50 29.05
CA ALA A 346 53.89 20.52 29.67
C ALA A 346 53.35 20.93 31.04
N LYS A 347 52.03 21.13 31.17
CA LYS A 347 51.36 21.43 32.44
C LYS A 347 51.46 20.25 33.42
N GLU A 348 51.29 19.02 32.94
CA GLU A 348 51.45 17.81 33.75
C GLU A 348 52.89 17.67 34.28
N LYS A 349 53.90 17.91 33.43
CA LYS A 349 55.31 17.95 33.86
C LYS A 349 55.59 19.07 34.87
N GLN A 350 54.97 20.23 34.71
CA GLN A 350 55.08 21.34 35.66
C GLN A 350 54.46 20.96 37.02
N ILE A 351 53.31 20.29 37.00
CA ILE A 351 52.64 19.78 38.20
C ILE A 351 53.48 18.67 38.86
N SER A 352 54.00 17.70 38.11
CA SER A 352 54.84 16.63 38.67
C SER A 352 56.14 17.17 39.29
N THR A 353 56.78 18.14 38.62
CA THR A 353 57.98 18.82 39.13
C THR A 353 57.68 19.60 40.42
N PHE A 354 56.51 20.25 40.51
CA PHE A 354 56.06 20.90 41.75
C PHE A 354 55.91 19.89 42.88
N LEU A 355 55.27 18.75 42.60
CA LEU A 355 55.01 17.70 43.59
C LEU A 355 56.29 17.06 44.13
N GLU A 356 57.29 16.85 43.28
CA GLU A 356 58.63 16.41 43.70
C GLU A 356 59.35 17.46 44.55
N CYS A 357 59.31 18.73 44.12
CA CYS A 357 59.97 19.85 44.79
C CYS A 357 59.29 20.25 46.12
N LYS A 358 58.02 19.93 46.33
CA LYS A 358 57.25 20.25 47.54
C LYS A 358 57.77 19.52 48.79
N LYS A 359 58.52 18.43 48.65
CA LYS A 359 59.04 17.60 49.76
C LYS A 359 60.17 18.25 50.57
N SER A 360 60.84 19.30 50.06
CA SER A 360 61.94 20.01 50.76
C SER A 360 61.86 21.53 50.58
N PHE A 361 62.32 22.31 51.56
CA PHE A 361 62.28 23.79 51.55
C PHE A 361 63.10 24.38 50.38
N PHE A 362 64.31 23.86 50.12
CA PHE A 362 65.14 24.27 48.98
C PHE A 362 64.55 23.85 47.62
N GLY A 363 63.80 22.74 47.57
CA GLY A 363 63.09 22.29 46.37
C GLY A 363 62.00 23.29 45.94
N LYS A 364 61.24 23.82 46.91
CA LYS A 364 60.22 24.87 46.66
C LYS A 364 60.84 26.11 46.03
N VAL A 365 61.96 26.62 46.57
CA VAL A 365 62.66 27.80 46.02
C VAL A 365 63.14 27.56 44.59
N LYS A 366 63.68 26.36 44.28
CA LYS A 366 64.15 25.99 42.94
C LYS A 366 63.00 25.91 41.91
N TYR A 367 61.82 25.45 42.32
CA TYR A 367 60.64 25.41 41.46
C TYR A 367 60.17 26.82 41.06
N TYR A 368 59.98 27.71 42.04
CA TYR A 368 59.55 29.08 41.79
C TYR A 368 60.57 29.85 40.93
N PHE A 369 61.89 29.64 41.09
CA PHE A 369 62.90 30.25 40.22
C PHE A 369 62.92 29.69 38.79
N LYS A 370 62.54 28.41 38.58
CA LYS A 370 62.57 27.76 37.27
C LYS A 370 61.36 28.14 36.40
N TYR A 371 60.21 28.40 37.01
CA TYR A 371 58.94 28.65 36.30
C TYR A 371 58.37 30.08 36.48
N SER A 372 59.05 30.99 37.19
CA SER A 372 58.60 32.40 37.38
C SER A 372 58.68 33.32 36.15
N LYS A 373 59.12 32.82 35.00
CA LYS A 373 59.08 33.59 33.75
C LYS A 373 57.83 33.21 32.96
N LYS A 374 56.82 34.10 32.97
CA LYS A 374 55.65 34.05 32.10
C LYS A 374 56.10 33.89 30.64
N SER A 375 55.89 32.71 30.05
CA SER A 375 56.10 32.49 28.62
C SER A 375 54.80 32.77 27.86
N SER A 376 54.89 33.67 26.89
CA SER A 376 53.85 34.03 25.94
C SER A 376 53.73 32.92 24.87
N LYS A 377 52.81 31.96 25.07
CA LYS A 377 52.40 30.99 24.03
C LYS A 377 50.88 30.91 23.81
N LYS A 378 50.08 31.66 24.57
CA LYS A 378 48.61 31.68 24.44
C LYS A 378 48.11 32.25 23.11
N ALA A 379 48.88 33.14 22.46
CA ALA A 379 48.43 33.84 21.25
C ALA A 379 48.28 32.92 20.01
N GLU A 380 49.13 31.91 19.85
CA GLU A 380 49.15 31.05 18.65
C GLU A 380 48.01 30.00 18.64
N ASN A 381 47.58 29.54 19.83
CA ASN A 381 46.41 28.66 19.96
C ASN A 381 45.08 29.42 19.81
N GLN A 382 45.03 30.70 20.21
CA GLN A 382 43.84 31.55 20.02
C GLN A 382 43.60 31.86 18.54
N GLU A 383 44.63 32.15 17.74
CA GLU A 383 44.48 32.36 16.29
C GLU A 383 43.94 31.12 15.55
N ILE A 384 44.32 29.91 15.98
CA ILE A 384 43.82 28.65 15.41
C ILE A 384 42.38 28.35 15.87
N GLU A 385 42.05 28.64 17.15
CA GLU A 385 40.67 28.52 17.66
C GLU A 385 39.72 29.53 16.99
N ASP A 386 40.14 30.78 16.81
CA ASP A 386 39.36 31.84 16.16
C ASP A 386 39.13 31.53 14.67
N GLU A 387 40.12 31.00 13.94
CA GLU A 387 39.93 30.51 12.57
C GLU A 387 38.94 29.34 12.46
N ILE A 388 38.84 28.49 13.49
CA ILE A 388 37.90 27.36 13.52
C ILE A 388 36.48 27.86 13.82
N ILE A 389 36.33 28.86 14.70
CA ILE A 389 35.05 29.48 15.09
C ILE A 389 34.48 30.35 13.95
N GLU A 390 35.32 31.10 13.23
CA GLU A 390 34.88 31.86 12.04
C GLU A 390 34.33 30.94 10.94
N ASN A 391 34.94 29.76 10.75
CA ASN A 391 34.43 28.75 9.81
C ASN A 391 33.15 28.04 10.28
N GLU A 392 32.78 28.14 11.56
CA GLU A 392 31.50 27.61 12.10
C GLU A 392 30.37 28.65 12.05
N SER A 393 30.69 29.94 11.93
CA SER A 393 29.74 31.06 12.01
C SER A 393 29.25 31.56 10.64
N GLN A 394 29.84 31.11 9.54
CA GLN A 394 29.40 31.43 8.19
C GLN A 394 28.57 30.28 7.59
N PRO A 395 27.42 30.55 6.94
CA PRO A 395 26.80 29.55 6.06
C PRO A 395 27.86 29.10 5.05
N GLU A 396 27.94 27.80 4.74
CA GLU A 396 28.86 27.24 3.75
C GLU A 396 28.61 27.81 2.34
N GLU A 397 28.99 29.06 2.08
CA GLU A 397 29.15 29.57 0.73
C GLU A 397 30.45 29.02 0.14
N VAL A 398 30.33 28.52 -1.08
CA VAL A 398 31.40 27.89 -1.85
C VAL A 398 32.56 28.89 -2.02
N ILE A 399 33.58 28.78 -1.16
CA ILE A 399 34.83 29.53 -1.33
C ILE A 399 35.52 29.02 -2.60
N GLN A 400 35.42 29.78 -3.69
CA GLN A 400 36.24 29.60 -4.89
C GLN A 400 37.63 30.20 -4.64
N THR A 401 38.52 29.46 -3.98
CA THR A 401 39.96 29.78 -4.08
C THR A 401 40.46 29.40 -5.47
N GLU A 402 40.81 30.41 -6.28
CA GLU A 402 41.48 30.26 -7.56
C GLU A 402 42.89 29.67 -7.37
N GLU A 403 43.02 28.36 -7.46
CA GLU A 403 44.29 27.71 -7.80
C GLU A 403 44.50 27.72 -9.33
N PRO A 404 45.75 27.77 -9.81
CA PRO A 404 46.06 27.93 -11.22
C PRO A 404 45.40 26.84 -12.07
N ARG A 405 44.65 27.29 -13.09
CA ARG A 405 43.86 26.46 -14.02
C ARG A 405 44.74 25.40 -14.68
N LYS A 406 44.85 24.20 -14.08
CA LYS A 406 45.03 22.98 -14.87
C LYS A 406 43.75 22.84 -15.68
N GLU A 407 43.87 22.95 -17.01
CA GLU A 407 42.75 22.81 -17.95
C GLU A 407 41.90 21.61 -17.54
N LYS A 408 40.72 21.89 -16.96
CA LYS A 408 39.71 20.86 -16.72
C LYS A 408 39.32 20.36 -18.10
N LYS A 409 39.84 19.20 -18.53
CA LYS A 409 39.28 18.48 -19.68
C LYS A 409 37.77 18.38 -19.41
N LYS A 410 36.98 19.19 -20.12
CA LYS A 410 35.51 19.06 -20.09
C LYS A 410 35.25 17.63 -20.52
N ILE A 411 34.73 16.80 -19.62
CA ILE A 411 34.28 15.45 -19.99
C ILE A 411 33.24 15.68 -21.09
N PRO A 412 33.50 15.26 -22.34
CA PRO A 412 32.56 15.50 -23.42
C PRO A 412 31.27 14.74 -23.07
N ILE A 413 30.18 15.48 -22.92
CA ILE A 413 28.86 14.87 -22.67
C ILE A 413 28.50 14.13 -23.94
N LYS A 414 28.39 12.80 -23.86
CA LYS A 414 27.96 11.98 -24.99
C LYS A 414 26.51 12.28 -25.34
N LYS A 415 26.13 12.05 -26.59
CA LYS A 415 24.73 12.16 -27.04
C LYS A 415 23.85 11.03 -26.48
N VAL A 416 24.43 9.85 -26.26
CA VAL A 416 23.77 8.65 -25.75
C VAL A 416 24.67 8.04 -24.68
N TYR A 417 24.07 7.56 -23.59
CA TYR A 417 24.70 6.80 -22.51
C TYR A 417 24.02 5.45 -22.39
N THR A 418 24.78 4.41 -22.01
CA THR A 418 24.19 3.09 -21.72
C THR A 418 23.76 2.99 -20.26
N LEU A 419 22.90 2.01 -19.97
CA LEU A 419 22.47 1.72 -18.60
C LEU A 419 23.66 1.34 -17.70
N GLU A 420 24.59 0.54 -18.22
CA GLU A 420 25.81 0.15 -17.51
C GLU A 420 26.68 1.37 -17.16
N GLU A 421 26.88 2.30 -18.09
CA GLU A 421 27.63 3.54 -17.83
C GLU A 421 26.99 4.37 -16.71
N LEU A 422 25.64 4.42 -16.68
CA LEU A 422 24.90 5.09 -15.62
C LEU A 422 25.09 4.39 -14.26
N ILE A 423 24.94 3.07 -14.22
CA ILE A 423 25.12 2.27 -13.00
C ILE A 423 26.53 2.44 -12.45
N THR A 424 27.57 2.29 -13.27
CA THR A 424 28.96 2.48 -12.84
C THR A 424 29.17 3.89 -12.28
N SER A 425 28.61 4.91 -12.93
CA SER A 425 28.73 6.29 -12.46
C SER A 425 28.09 6.51 -11.09
N TYR A 426 26.94 5.87 -10.82
CA TYR A 426 26.25 5.98 -9.53
C TYR A 426 26.89 5.10 -8.44
N LYS A 427 27.45 3.93 -8.77
CA LYS A 427 28.27 3.16 -7.82
C LYS A 427 29.51 3.95 -7.38
N GLU A 428 30.17 4.64 -8.30
CA GLU A 428 31.26 5.56 -7.97
C GLU A 428 30.80 6.81 -7.18
N LEU A 429 29.52 7.20 -7.28
CA LEU A 429 28.94 8.26 -6.45
C LEU A 429 28.72 7.76 -5.03
N GLU A 430 28.15 6.57 -4.86
CA GLU A 430 27.90 5.93 -3.57
C GLU A 430 29.19 5.71 -2.78
N GLU A 431 30.28 5.28 -3.43
CA GLU A 431 31.61 5.19 -2.81
C GLU A 431 32.08 6.53 -2.24
N LEU A 432 31.87 7.63 -2.99
CA LEU A 432 32.22 8.97 -2.52
C LEU A 432 31.31 9.41 -1.37
N GLU A 433 30.03 9.02 -1.37
CA GLU A 433 29.09 9.37 -0.29
C GLU A 433 29.48 8.65 1.00
N ASN A 434 29.86 7.38 0.90
CA ASN A 434 30.41 6.61 2.01
C ASN A 434 31.72 7.20 2.52
N GLN A 435 32.63 7.63 1.63
CA GLN A 435 33.85 8.34 2.03
C GLN A 435 33.53 9.64 2.78
N MET A 436 32.56 10.43 2.30
CA MET A 436 32.16 11.67 2.98
C MET A 436 31.58 11.38 4.38
N LYS A 437 30.73 10.35 4.51
CA LYS A 437 30.15 9.95 5.80
C LYS A 437 31.23 9.56 6.81
N ASN A 438 32.23 8.78 6.39
CA ASN A 438 33.36 8.40 7.24
C ASN A 438 34.18 9.63 7.68
N LEU A 439 34.47 10.55 6.76
CA LEU A 439 35.20 11.78 7.10
C LEU A 439 34.42 12.66 8.09
N LEU A 440 33.08 12.69 8.00
CA LEU A 440 32.25 13.43 8.93
C LEU A 440 32.29 12.81 10.33
N MET A 441 32.31 11.48 10.43
CA MET A 441 32.54 10.77 11.70
C MET A 441 33.91 11.09 12.29
N ASP A 442 34.97 11.08 11.48
CA ASP A 442 36.32 11.43 11.92
C ASP A 442 36.41 12.87 12.43
N ILE A 443 35.76 13.81 11.75
CA ILE A 443 35.68 15.22 12.19
C ILE A 443 35.02 15.31 13.57
N ASN A 444 33.89 14.62 13.77
CA ASN A 444 33.18 14.65 15.04
C ASN A 444 34.00 14.04 16.18
N ALA A 445 34.68 12.91 15.92
CA ALA A 445 35.58 12.28 16.89
C ALA A 445 36.76 13.21 17.27
N LEU A 446 37.37 13.88 16.28
CA LEU A 446 38.45 14.83 16.52
C LEU A 446 37.98 16.07 17.29
N LYS A 447 36.79 16.62 16.98
CA LYS A 447 36.20 17.72 17.73
C LYS A 447 35.95 17.34 19.19
N LEU A 448 35.45 16.14 19.45
CA LEU A 448 35.26 15.65 20.82
C LEU A 448 36.59 15.51 21.55
N LYS A 449 37.61 14.97 20.86
CA LYS A 449 38.97 14.85 21.40
C LYS A 449 39.56 16.21 21.76
N THR A 450 39.48 17.21 20.88
CA THR A 450 40.02 18.56 21.13
C THR A 450 39.26 19.26 22.27
N LYS A 451 37.93 19.14 22.33
CA LYS A 451 37.11 19.67 23.44
C LYS A 451 37.51 19.05 24.79
N ASN A 452 37.73 17.74 24.83
CA ASN A 452 38.17 17.04 26.04
C ASN A 452 39.57 17.46 26.48
N LEU A 453 40.50 17.61 25.53
CA LEU A 453 41.85 18.09 25.80
C LEU A 453 41.83 19.54 26.31
N ALA A 454 41.03 20.42 25.70
CA ALA A 454 40.86 21.81 26.15
C ALA A 454 40.40 21.89 27.61
N LYS A 455 39.38 21.12 28.00
CA LYS A 455 38.92 21.06 29.41
C LYS A 455 40.02 20.55 30.36
N LYS A 456 40.76 19.50 29.97
CA LYS A 456 41.90 18.98 30.76
C LYS A 456 42.99 20.04 30.95
N ILE A 457 43.28 20.81 29.90
CA ILE A 457 44.24 21.93 29.90
C ILE A 457 43.76 23.07 30.79
N GLU A 458 42.47 23.40 30.77
CA GLU A 458 41.84 24.42 31.63
C GLU A 458 41.93 24.03 33.11
N ASN A 459 41.55 22.79 33.43
CA ASN A 459 41.63 22.26 34.80
C ASN A 459 43.07 22.22 35.31
N ALA A 460 44.01 21.74 34.50
CA ALA A 460 45.43 21.76 34.84
C ALA A 460 45.95 23.20 35.05
N SER A 461 45.46 24.16 34.26
CA SER A 461 45.76 25.58 34.42
C SER A 461 45.24 26.14 35.74
N LYS A 462 43.97 25.90 36.08
CA LYS A 462 43.37 26.33 37.36
C LYS A 462 44.15 25.74 38.54
N TYR A 463 44.56 24.48 38.45
CA TYR A 463 45.36 23.84 39.50
C TYR A 463 46.76 24.45 39.64
N ILE A 464 47.42 24.82 38.54
CA ILE A 464 48.70 25.54 38.59
C ILE A 464 48.51 26.94 39.22
N GLU A 465 47.44 27.66 38.87
CA GLU A 465 47.10 28.96 39.48
C GLU A 465 46.77 28.82 40.99
N GLU A 466 46.12 27.73 41.39
CA GLU A 466 45.89 27.38 42.80
C GLU A 466 47.20 27.02 43.54
N ILE A 467 48.11 26.29 42.89
CA ILE A 467 49.46 26.01 43.42
C ILE A 467 50.23 27.31 43.68
N ASP A 468 50.16 28.25 42.73
CA ASP A 468 50.85 29.54 42.81
C ASP A 468 50.21 30.47 43.84
N SER A 469 48.91 30.29 44.14
CA SER A 469 48.19 31.09 45.15
C SER A 469 48.23 30.50 46.56
N HIS A 470 48.15 29.17 46.80
CA HIS A 470 48.28 28.55 48.13
C HIS A 470 48.71 27.06 48.14
N LYS A 471 49.53 26.65 49.13
CA LYS A 471 50.09 25.28 49.28
C LYS A 471 49.06 24.19 49.70
N LYS A 472 48.46 23.42 48.78
CA LYS A 472 47.66 22.19 49.09
C LYS A 472 47.95 20.94 48.21
N SER A 473 47.31 19.80 48.51
CA SER A 473 47.79 18.39 48.44
C SER A 473 47.45 17.60 47.15
N ILE A 474 48.26 16.57 46.85
CA ILE A 474 48.24 15.70 45.64
C ILE A 474 46.91 14.93 45.43
N PHE A 475 46.17 14.70 46.51
CA PHE A 475 44.94 13.92 46.51
C PHE A 475 43.73 14.69 45.95
N GLU A 476 43.74 16.03 45.98
CA GLU A 476 42.68 16.82 45.32
C GLU A 476 42.88 16.86 43.80
N PHE A 477 44.12 16.98 43.30
CA PHE A 477 44.40 16.94 41.85
C PHE A 477 44.00 15.62 41.19
N TRP A 478 44.37 14.47 41.77
CA TRP A 478 43.94 13.17 41.23
C TRP A 478 42.43 12.95 41.38
N LYS A 479 41.80 13.50 42.41
CA LYS A 479 40.33 13.44 42.60
C LYS A 479 39.55 14.38 41.66
N TYR A 480 40.17 15.46 41.18
CA TYR A 480 39.62 16.35 40.14
C TYR A 480 39.93 15.83 38.72
N SER A 481 41.15 15.37 38.44
CA SER A 481 41.55 14.85 37.13
C SER A 481 40.97 13.46 36.80
N ASN A 482 40.66 12.62 37.81
CA ASN A 482 39.97 11.33 37.62
C ASN A 482 38.45 11.40 37.84
N LYS A 483 37.89 12.55 38.24
CA LYS A 483 36.42 12.69 38.34
C LYS A 483 35.73 12.83 36.98
N ASP A 484 36.51 13.16 35.96
CA ASP A 484 36.06 13.38 34.58
C ASP A 484 36.78 12.42 33.61
N GLU A 485 37.04 11.16 34.02
CA GLU A 485 36.64 10.12 33.07
C GLU A 485 35.13 10.34 32.93
N MET A 486 34.70 11.05 31.88
CA MET A 486 33.40 10.73 31.30
C MET A 486 33.39 9.21 31.31
N GLU A 487 32.49 8.61 32.09
CA GLU A 487 32.24 7.18 32.06
C GLU A 487 32.48 6.75 30.63
N VAL A 488 33.44 5.83 30.42
CA VAL A 488 33.66 5.22 29.12
C VAL A 488 32.26 4.94 28.62
N LEU A 489 31.84 5.76 27.65
CA LEU A 489 30.45 5.79 27.23
C LEU A 489 30.10 4.33 26.97
N PRO A 490 29.04 3.75 27.56
CA PRO A 490 28.38 2.71 26.81
C PRO A 490 28.12 3.33 25.45
N GLU A 491 28.53 2.67 24.37
CA GLU A 491 28.34 3.15 23.01
C GLU A 491 27.00 3.90 22.89
N GLY A 492 27.06 5.23 22.73
CA GLY A 492 25.89 6.09 22.57
C GLY A 492 25.36 6.78 23.84
N GLU A 493 25.95 7.92 24.19
CA GLU A 493 25.14 9.08 24.60
C GLU A 493 25.53 10.29 23.76
N GLN A 494 24.50 10.88 23.18
CA GLN A 494 24.53 11.97 22.22
C GLN A 494 24.96 13.25 22.93
N GLU A 495 26.16 13.76 22.62
CA GLU A 495 26.24 15.22 22.53
C GLU A 495 25.31 15.61 21.37
N GLU A 496 24.30 16.45 21.64
CA GLU A 496 23.44 17.09 20.65
C GLU A 496 24.28 18.03 19.77
N VAL A 497 25.10 17.43 18.91
CA VAL A 497 25.42 18.02 17.62
C VAL A 497 24.22 17.68 16.75
N ASN A 498 23.49 18.71 16.32
CA ASN A 498 22.40 18.59 15.37
C ASN A 498 22.71 17.54 14.28
N VAL A 499 21.70 16.72 13.98
CA VAL A 499 21.65 15.72 12.90
C VAL A 499 22.15 14.31 13.25
N ILE A 500 21.49 13.66 14.21
CA ILE A 500 20.94 12.32 13.95
C ILE A 500 19.47 12.42 14.37
N LYS A 501 18.57 12.65 13.41
CA LYS A 501 17.14 12.46 13.65
C LYS A 501 17.01 11.08 14.28
N LYS A 502 16.61 11.02 15.55
CA LYS A 502 16.17 9.77 16.19
C LYS A 502 15.20 9.15 15.18
N ILE A 503 15.44 7.91 14.75
CA ILE A 503 14.50 7.25 13.85
C ILE A 503 13.24 7.05 14.66
N GLU A 504 12.32 8.00 14.56
CA GLU A 504 11.00 7.91 15.16
C GLU A 504 10.25 6.83 14.39
N ARG A 505 9.81 5.79 15.10
CA ARG A 505 8.99 4.73 14.52
C ARG A 505 7.71 5.37 13.98
N THR A 506 7.48 5.27 12.68
CA THR A 506 6.25 5.71 12.04
C THR A 506 5.17 4.66 12.22
N PHE A 507 3.94 5.09 12.52
CA PHE A 507 2.79 4.20 12.70
C PHE A 507 2.46 3.46 11.40
N ASN A 508 2.35 2.12 11.47
CA ASN A 508 1.94 1.27 10.35
C ASN A 508 0.57 0.66 10.65
N TYR A 509 -0.49 1.13 9.98
CA TYR A 509 -1.87 0.71 10.29
C TYR A 509 -2.13 -0.80 10.13
N GLU A 510 -1.39 -1.54 9.31
CA GLU A 510 -1.60 -3.00 9.20
C GLU A 510 -1.06 -3.76 10.40
N GLU A 511 0.04 -3.27 10.99
CA GLU A 511 0.75 -3.95 12.08
C GLU A 511 0.36 -3.41 13.45
N ASP A 512 0.10 -2.10 13.54
CA ASP A 512 -0.04 -1.38 14.81
C ASP A 512 -1.50 -1.17 15.23
N LEU A 513 -2.48 -1.22 14.31
CA LEU A 513 -3.87 -0.86 14.56
C LEU A 513 -4.55 -1.70 15.66
N GLU A 514 -4.25 -3.00 15.76
CA GLU A 514 -4.82 -3.85 16.80
C GLU A 514 -4.33 -3.43 18.21
N GLU A 515 -3.04 -3.13 18.34
CA GLU A 515 -2.46 -2.69 19.62
C GLU A 515 -2.93 -1.28 19.98
N PHE A 516 -2.93 -0.37 18.99
CA PHE A 516 -3.46 0.98 19.10
C PHE A 516 -4.91 0.98 19.58
N GLY A 517 -5.78 0.20 18.91
CA GLY A 517 -7.19 0.09 19.24
C GLY A 517 -7.42 -0.39 20.68
N LYS A 518 -6.61 -1.33 21.16
CA LYS A 518 -6.67 -1.80 22.56
C LYS A 518 -6.21 -0.74 23.56
N LYS A 519 -5.16 0.04 23.25
CA LYS A 519 -4.68 1.14 24.11
C LYS A 519 -5.74 2.25 24.20
N LEU A 520 -6.27 2.67 23.04
CA LEU A 520 -7.26 3.73 22.93
C LEU A 520 -8.56 3.36 23.65
N ASP A 521 -9.07 2.14 23.44
CA ASP A 521 -10.32 1.67 24.10
C ASP A 521 -10.18 1.63 25.63
N LYS A 522 -9.02 1.21 26.16
CA LYS A 522 -8.76 1.24 27.61
C LYS A 522 -8.78 2.67 28.18
N ILE A 523 -8.20 3.63 27.46
CA ILE A 523 -8.19 5.04 27.87
C ILE A 523 -9.62 5.59 27.84
N GLN A 524 -10.37 5.31 26.77
CA GLN A 524 -11.76 5.75 26.62
C GLN A 524 -12.68 5.16 27.69
N ARG A 525 -12.55 3.87 28.02
CA ARG A 525 -13.30 3.22 29.12
C ARG A 525 -13.04 3.84 30.49
N LYS A 526 -11.85 4.41 30.69
CA LYS A 526 -11.47 5.08 31.95
C LYS A 526 -11.99 6.52 32.00
N ASN A 527 -12.00 7.20 30.86
CA ASN A 527 -12.23 8.64 30.80
C ASN A 527 -13.67 9.02 30.43
N LEU A 528 -14.36 8.20 29.63
CA LEU A 528 -15.69 8.50 29.11
C LEU A 528 -16.78 7.83 29.96
N ASP A 529 -17.85 8.58 30.23
CA ASP A 529 -19.05 8.06 30.85
C ASP A 529 -20.09 7.57 29.81
N ARG A 530 -21.23 7.05 30.28
CA ARG A 530 -22.28 6.55 29.39
C ARG A 530 -22.81 7.65 28.46
N ASN A 531 -23.09 8.84 28.99
CA ASN A 531 -23.63 9.94 28.20
C ASN A 531 -22.63 10.41 27.14
N ASP A 532 -21.33 10.43 27.46
CA ASP A 532 -20.26 10.71 26.51
C ASP A 532 -20.30 9.69 25.36
N THR A 533 -20.24 8.40 25.69
CA THR A 533 -20.18 7.34 24.67
C THR A 533 -21.47 7.23 23.86
N ASP A 534 -22.64 7.53 24.43
CA ASP A 534 -23.93 7.54 23.72
C ASP A 534 -23.99 8.72 22.74
N SER A 535 -23.51 9.90 23.16
CA SER A 535 -23.47 11.07 22.30
C SER A 535 -22.46 10.91 21.15
N VAL A 536 -21.31 10.29 21.42
CA VAL A 536 -20.31 9.94 20.40
C VAL A 536 -20.87 8.90 19.43
N TYR A 537 -21.64 7.91 19.91
CA TYR A 537 -22.31 6.95 19.03
C TYR A 537 -23.24 7.65 18.04
N ILE A 538 -24.01 8.66 18.47
CA ILE A 538 -24.81 9.46 17.53
C ILE A 538 -23.93 10.16 16.48
N ALA A 539 -22.75 10.64 16.86
CA ALA A 539 -21.79 11.24 15.95
C ALA A 539 -21.16 10.24 14.94
N THR A 540 -21.34 8.92 15.11
CA THR A 540 -20.93 7.91 14.11
C THR A 540 -22.00 7.66 13.05
N THR A 541 -23.18 8.28 13.17
CA THR A 541 -24.31 8.12 12.25
C THR A 541 -24.39 9.26 11.23
N ASN A 542 -25.34 9.17 10.29
CA ASN A 542 -25.70 10.24 9.34
C ASN A 542 -26.09 11.58 10.00
N LEU A 543 -26.28 11.63 11.32
CA LEU A 543 -26.57 12.86 12.05
C LEU A 543 -25.36 13.77 12.26
N ILE A 544 -24.13 13.31 11.98
CA ILE A 544 -22.91 14.12 12.17
C ILE A 544 -22.96 15.46 11.43
N ASP A 545 -23.50 15.49 10.21
CA ASP A 545 -23.63 16.72 9.42
C ASP A 545 -24.59 17.72 10.08
N VAL A 546 -25.69 17.22 10.63
CA VAL A 546 -26.67 18.04 11.36
C VAL A 546 -26.06 18.56 12.66
N LEU A 547 -25.31 17.73 13.38
CA LEU A 547 -24.57 18.12 14.59
C LEU A 547 -23.54 19.21 14.28
N ASN A 548 -22.80 19.09 13.18
CA ASN A 548 -21.82 20.08 12.74
C ASN A 548 -22.47 21.41 12.31
N LYS A 549 -23.61 21.38 11.61
CA LYS A 549 -24.42 22.58 11.33
C LYS A 549 -24.91 23.27 12.60
N ILE A 550 -25.28 22.50 13.63
CA ILE A 550 -25.65 23.06 14.95
C ILE A 550 -24.42 23.69 15.63
N LYS A 551 -23.29 22.99 15.67
CA LYS A 551 -22.03 23.48 16.28
C LYS A 551 -21.57 24.80 15.65
N THR A 552 -21.66 24.91 14.33
CA THR A 552 -21.22 26.09 13.57
C THR A 552 -22.27 27.19 13.48
N ASN A 553 -23.42 27.04 14.14
CA ASN A 553 -24.58 27.96 14.06
C ASN A 553 -25.14 28.18 12.64
N ASN A 554 -24.97 27.21 11.74
CA ASN A 554 -25.42 27.26 10.34
C ASN A 554 -26.66 26.39 10.06
N ILE A 555 -27.31 25.86 11.09
CA ILE A 555 -28.46 24.94 10.95
C ILE A 555 -29.74 25.68 10.51
N LEU A 556 -30.39 25.18 9.45
CA LEU A 556 -31.71 25.66 9.01
C LEU A 556 -32.85 24.82 9.61
N PRO A 557 -34.08 25.38 9.75
CA PRO A 557 -35.24 24.61 10.21
C PRO A 557 -35.53 23.38 9.34
N GLU A 558 -35.33 23.50 8.03
CA GLU A 558 -35.53 22.43 7.05
C GLU A 558 -34.57 21.25 7.27
N ASP A 559 -33.32 21.51 7.67
CA ASP A 559 -32.35 20.46 7.99
C ASP A 559 -32.81 19.59 9.17
N ILE A 560 -33.34 20.22 10.21
CA ILE A 560 -33.87 19.55 11.42
C ILE A 560 -35.12 18.76 11.07
N GLU A 561 -35.98 19.32 10.23
CA GLU A 561 -37.18 18.64 9.78
C GLU A 561 -36.86 17.42 8.93
N LYS A 562 -35.94 17.53 7.97
CA LYS A 562 -35.49 16.42 7.13
C LYS A 562 -34.90 15.31 7.99
N ALA A 563 -33.93 15.62 8.86
CA ALA A 563 -33.32 14.63 9.74
C ALA A 563 -34.33 13.90 10.65
N LEU A 564 -35.33 14.63 11.18
CA LEU A 564 -36.39 14.04 12.00
C LEU A 564 -37.33 13.13 11.18
N ARG A 565 -37.64 13.50 9.92
CA ARG A 565 -38.45 12.68 9.02
C ARG A 565 -37.71 11.40 8.64
N ASP A 566 -36.44 11.52 8.27
CA ASP A 566 -35.59 10.39 7.87
C ASP A 566 -35.45 9.40 9.04
N LEU A 567 -35.15 9.88 10.26
CA LEU A 567 -35.11 9.04 11.47
C LEU A 567 -36.44 8.32 11.74
N LYS A 568 -37.58 9.00 11.58
CA LYS A 568 -38.91 8.38 11.77
C LYS A 568 -39.26 7.37 10.68
N ALA A 569 -38.68 7.51 9.49
CA ALA A 569 -38.85 6.54 8.41
C ALA A 569 -38.00 5.29 8.71
N GLU A 570 -36.73 5.48 9.04
CA GLU A 570 -35.81 4.40 9.43
C GLU A 570 -36.36 3.59 10.63
N GLU A 571 -36.90 4.25 11.66
CA GLU A 571 -37.51 3.59 12.83
C GLU A 571 -38.70 2.68 12.43
N LYS A 572 -39.50 3.10 11.44
CA LYS A 572 -40.65 2.31 10.96
C LYS A 572 -40.21 1.12 10.14
N GLU A 573 -39.23 1.30 9.25
CA GLU A 573 -38.68 0.22 8.43
C GLU A 573 -38.07 -0.87 9.32
N LEU A 574 -37.27 -0.49 10.32
CA LEU A 574 -36.69 -1.44 11.30
C LEU A 574 -37.80 -2.23 12.01
N LYS A 575 -38.84 -1.54 12.50
CA LYS A 575 -39.97 -2.17 13.21
C LYS A 575 -40.85 -3.05 12.33
N SER A 576 -40.82 -2.87 11.00
CA SER A 576 -41.56 -3.70 10.04
C SER A 576 -40.81 -4.96 9.60
N LEU A 577 -39.50 -5.04 9.87
CA LEU A 577 -38.67 -6.22 9.58
C LEU A 577 -38.68 -7.25 10.73
N ASP A 578 -38.99 -6.83 11.96
CA ASP A 578 -39.06 -7.65 13.17
C ASP A 578 -40.47 -8.23 13.45
N ASP A 579 -41.19 -8.68 12.42
CA ASP A 579 -42.42 -9.47 12.61
C ASP A 579 -42.07 -10.92 13.00
N GLU A 580 -41.42 -11.13 14.16
CA GLU A 580 -41.47 -12.39 14.93
C GLU A 580 -40.91 -12.17 16.37
N GLU A 581 -41.82 -12.29 17.36
CA GLU A 581 -41.67 -12.21 18.83
C GLU A 581 -41.68 -10.82 19.51
N TYR A 582 -42.89 -10.30 19.76
CA TYR A 582 -43.15 -9.25 20.76
C TYR A 582 -43.67 -9.85 22.08
N ASP A 583 -43.09 -9.44 23.22
CA ASP A 583 -43.67 -9.63 24.57
C ASP A 583 -44.68 -8.50 24.89
N ILE A 584 -45.70 -8.82 25.69
CA ILE A 584 -46.96 -8.09 25.95
C ILE A 584 -46.76 -6.71 26.62
N PHE A 585 -45.52 -6.29 26.87
CA PHE A 585 -45.15 -5.00 27.44
C PHE A 585 -44.35 -4.08 26.49
N GLY A 586 -44.20 -4.43 25.21
CA GLY A 586 -43.74 -3.48 24.17
C GLY A 586 -42.26 -3.12 24.22
N ASN A 587 -41.43 -3.94 24.88
CA ASN A 587 -39.98 -3.87 24.76
C ASN A 587 -39.51 -4.90 23.73
N VAL A 588 -38.75 -4.47 22.72
CA VAL A 588 -37.89 -5.37 21.95
C VAL A 588 -36.76 -5.77 22.90
N ILE A 589 -36.95 -6.86 23.64
CA ILE A 589 -35.86 -7.45 24.41
C ILE A 589 -35.06 -8.27 23.40
N GLU A 590 -34.08 -7.64 22.74
CA GLU A 590 -32.95 -8.40 22.25
C GLU A 590 -32.36 -9.14 23.46
N ASP A 591 -32.61 -10.44 23.52
CA ASP A 591 -32.33 -11.30 24.67
C ASP A 591 -30.88 -11.13 25.16
N SER A 592 -30.69 -10.45 26.29
CA SER A 592 -29.39 -10.22 26.95
C SER A 592 -28.65 -11.51 27.32
N THR A 593 -29.31 -12.68 27.24
CA THR A 593 -28.69 -13.99 27.42
C THR A 593 -28.00 -14.52 26.15
N LYS A 594 -28.31 -13.97 24.97
CA LYS A 594 -27.68 -14.37 23.70
C LYS A 594 -26.22 -13.93 23.68
N VAL A 595 -25.34 -14.93 23.52
CA VAL A 595 -23.90 -14.72 23.43
C VAL A 595 -23.54 -14.24 22.02
N ARG A 596 -23.11 -13.00 21.90
CA ARG A 596 -22.63 -12.37 20.66
C ARG A 596 -21.12 -12.55 20.50
N LYS A 597 -20.58 -12.29 19.33
CA LYS A 597 -19.13 -12.37 19.06
C LYS A 597 -18.63 -11.11 18.34
N ILE A 598 -17.50 -10.58 18.82
CA ILE A 598 -16.69 -9.56 18.13
C ILE A 598 -15.28 -10.12 18.03
N ASN A 599 -14.72 -10.15 16.81
CA ASN A 599 -13.38 -10.71 16.53
C ASN A 599 -13.14 -12.07 17.23
N ASN A 600 -14.08 -13.00 17.02
CA ASN A 600 -14.13 -14.34 17.63
C ASN A 600 -14.22 -14.41 19.17
N LYS A 601 -14.32 -13.27 19.88
CA LYS A 601 -14.51 -13.20 21.34
C LYS A 601 -15.98 -13.03 21.71
N LYS A 602 -16.44 -13.87 22.63
CA LYS A 602 -17.84 -13.91 23.09
C LYS A 602 -18.13 -12.78 24.10
N HIS A 603 -19.29 -12.13 23.98
CA HIS A 603 -19.78 -11.12 24.94
C HIS A 603 -21.31 -11.16 25.07
N ARG A 604 -21.85 -10.44 26.06
CA ARG A 604 -23.30 -10.38 26.37
C ARG A 604 -23.82 -8.95 26.48
N GLU A 605 -23.13 -8.02 25.85
CA GLU A 605 -23.55 -6.62 25.85
C GLU A 605 -24.52 -6.34 24.70
N LEU A 606 -25.41 -5.36 24.92
CA LEU A 606 -26.37 -4.90 23.93
C LEU A 606 -25.75 -3.80 23.06
N PRO A 607 -26.07 -3.78 21.75
CA PRO A 607 -25.66 -2.72 20.85
C PRO A 607 -26.39 -1.45 21.26
N LYS A 608 -25.75 -0.30 21.05
CA LYS A 608 -26.41 0.97 21.29
C LYS A 608 -27.51 1.19 20.26
N ASP A 609 -28.59 1.79 20.72
CA ASP A 609 -29.73 2.11 19.89
C ASP A 609 -29.87 3.63 19.78
N LYS A 610 -29.68 4.15 18.57
CA LYS A 610 -29.78 5.58 18.29
C LYS A 610 -31.17 6.15 18.58
N PHE A 611 -32.24 5.36 18.39
CA PHE A 611 -33.61 5.81 18.65
C PHE A 611 -33.86 5.99 20.13
N ASN A 612 -33.36 5.05 20.94
CA ASN A 612 -33.43 5.14 22.40
C ASN A 612 -32.58 6.31 22.94
N ILE A 613 -31.37 6.50 22.42
CA ILE A 613 -30.49 7.62 22.84
C ILE A 613 -31.10 8.98 22.48
N LEU A 614 -31.74 9.10 21.32
CA LEU A 614 -32.38 10.34 20.87
C LEU A 614 -33.78 10.54 21.47
N GLU A 615 -34.37 9.55 22.14
CA GLU A 615 -35.72 9.55 22.70
C GLU A 615 -36.80 10.04 21.69
N VAL A 616 -36.63 9.73 20.40
CA VAL A 616 -37.55 10.15 19.33
C VAL A 616 -38.74 9.20 19.28
N ASN A 617 -39.95 9.75 19.32
CA ASN A 617 -41.19 9.02 19.13
C ASN A 617 -42.10 9.71 18.10
N LYS A 618 -43.25 9.09 17.79
CA LYS A 618 -44.23 9.63 16.82
C LYS A 618 -44.61 11.09 17.11
N ASN A 619 -44.66 11.48 18.39
CA ASN A 619 -45.07 12.79 18.87
C ASN A 619 -43.92 13.81 19.00
N THR A 620 -42.65 13.41 18.82
CA THR A 620 -41.51 14.32 18.90
C THR A 620 -41.63 15.41 17.83
N LYS A 621 -41.59 16.67 18.29
CA LYS A 621 -41.65 17.90 17.47
C LYS A 621 -40.24 18.41 17.17
N GLN A 622 -40.11 19.18 16.09
CA GLN A 622 -38.84 19.77 15.63
C GLN A 622 -38.06 20.50 16.73
N ILE A 623 -38.73 21.31 17.55
CA ILE A 623 -38.09 22.07 18.65
C ILE A 623 -37.48 21.13 19.69
N GLY A 624 -38.21 20.08 20.10
CA GLY A 624 -37.71 19.09 21.05
C GLY A 624 -36.49 18.35 20.50
N PHE A 625 -36.56 17.93 19.23
CA PHE A 625 -35.45 17.27 18.55
C PHE A 625 -34.20 18.17 18.44
N LYS A 626 -34.38 19.46 18.13
CA LYS A 626 -33.28 20.44 18.11
C LYS A 626 -32.56 20.53 19.46
N LEU A 627 -33.31 20.58 20.57
CA LEU A 627 -32.73 20.66 21.91
C LEU A 627 -31.93 19.40 22.26
N ILE A 628 -32.42 18.23 21.86
CA ILE A 628 -31.72 16.94 22.04
C ILE A 628 -30.40 16.96 21.25
N LEU A 629 -30.43 17.34 19.98
CA LEU A 629 -29.21 17.45 19.17
C LEU A 629 -28.21 18.47 19.73
N GLN A 630 -28.69 19.61 20.26
CA GLN A 630 -27.83 20.60 20.94
C GLN A 630 -27.16 20.01 22.18
N SER A 631 -27.90 19.22 22.98
CA SER A 631 -27.33 18.50 24.12
C SER A 631 -26.27 17.48 23.67
N ILE A 632 -26.50 16.77 22.57
CA ILE A 632 -25.54 15.82 22.00
C ILE A 632 -24.27 16.55 21.56
N VAL A 633 -24.37 17.68 20.84
CA VAL A 633 -23.18 18.48 20.45
C VAL A 633 -22.35 18.89 21.68
N GLN A 634 -23.00 19.32 22.75
CA GLN A 634 -22.31 19.69 24.00
C GLN A 634 -21.61 18.49 24.63
N ASN A 635 -22.27 17.34 24.70
CA ASN A 635 -21.70 16.11 25.26
C ASN A 635 -20.55 15.59 24.41
N VAL A 636 -20.65 15.58 23.09
CA VAL A 636 -19.54 15.21 22.19
C VAL A 636 -18.34 16.13 22.39
N THR A 637 -18.57 17.45 22.51
CA THR A 637 -17.48 18.42 22.75
C THR A 637 -16.78 18.15 24.10
N LYS A 638 -17.54 17.86 25.16
CA LYS A 638 -16.98 17.48 26.47
C LYS A 638 -16.23 16.15 26.42
N ALA A 639 -16.78 15.16 25.72
CA ALA A 639 -16.15 13.86 25.54
C ALA A 639 -14.79 14.02 24.84
N LEU A 640 -14.71 14.83 23.78
CA LEU A 640 -13.46 15.10 23.05
C LEU A 640 -12.37 15.68 23.95
N GLU A 641 -12.72 16.52 24.94
CA GLU A 641 -11.75 17.07 25.89
C GLU A 641 -11.17 16.01 26.86
N LYS A 642 -11.98 14.98 27.17
CA LYS A 642 -11.57 13.81 27.97
C LYS A 642 -10.79 12.76 27.15
N GLY A 643 -11.01 12.72 25.84
CA GLY A 643 -10.33 11.83 24.90
C GLY A 643 -8.86 12.20 24.72
N VAL A 644 -7.98 11.20 24.62
CA VAL A 644 -6.54 11.38 24.40
C VAL A 644 -6.05 10.29 23.45
N ILE A 645 -5.41 10.69 22.36
CA ILE A 645 -4.78 9.78 21.41
C ILE A 645 -3.44 9.27 21.98
N PRO A 646 -3.23 7.95 22.09
CA PRO A 646 -2.10 7.37 22.83
C PRO A 646 -0.76 7.36 22.09
N GLU A 647 -0.74 7.61 20.78
CA GLU A 647 0.48 7.61 19.96
C GLU A 647 0.23 8.43 18.68
N SER A 648 1.29 8.93 18.05
CA SER A 648 1.17 9.71 16.81
C SER A 648 0.83 8.81 15.62
N LEU A 649 -0.12 9.22 14.77
CA LEU A 649 -0.56 8.47 13.61
C LEU A 649 -1.11 9.37 12.49
N PRO A 650 -1.00 8.98 11.21
CA PRO A 650 -1.76 9.60 10.13
C PRO A 650 -3.23 9.17 10.17
N VAL A 651 -4.13 10.08 9.84
CA VAL A 651 -5.56 9.82 9.68
C VAL A 651 -6.07 10.46 8.38
N TYR A 652 -7.08 9.85 7.77
CA TYR A 652 -7.51 10.13 6.40
C TYR A 652 -8.99 10.51 6.35
N LYS A 653 -9.35 11.47 5.50
CA LYS A 653 -10.75 11.78 5.21
C LYS A 653 -10.91 12.10 3.73
N ALA A 654 -11.78 11.39 3.04
CA ALA A 654 -12.14 11.66 1.66
C ALA A 654 -13.36 12.58 1.59
N ILE A 655 -13.35 13.53 0.64
CA ILE A 655 -14.43 14.49 0.42
C ILE A 655 -14.62 14.72 -1.07
N ASN A 656 -15.88 14.76 -1.53
CA ASN A 656 -16.25 15.08 -2.91
C ASN A 656 -16.01 16.56 -3.22
N GLU A 657 -14.91 16.87 -3.92
CA GLU A 657 -14.47 18.18 -4.45
C GLU A 657 -14.44 19.39 -3.49
N ASN A 658 -14.93 19.25 -2.26
CA ASN A 658 -15.01 20.31 -1.26
C ASN A 658 -13.70 20.42 -0.47
N LEU A 659 -13.51 21.59 0.13
CA LEU A 659 -12.45 21.81 1.10
C LEU A 659 -12.82 21.18 2.45
N LEU A 660 -11.83 20.59 3.12
CA LEU A 660 -11.97 20.15 4.50
C LEU A 660 -12.41 21.34 5.37
N ASN A 661 -13.60 21.23 5.98
CA ASN A 661 -14.08 22.25 6.88
C ASN A 661 -13.32 22.16 8.22
N ASN A 662 -12.39 23.10 8.41
CA ASN A 662 -11.59 23.19 9.62
C ASN A 662 -12.34 23.72 10.86
N LYS A 663 -13.65 24.02 10.76
CA LYS A 663 -14.46 24.50 11.89
C LYS A 663 -15.32 23.40 12.52
N GLU A 664 -15.31 22.21 11.95
CA GLU A 664 -16.20 21.10 12.30
C GLU A 664 -15.51 20.00 13.11
N ILE A 665 -16.33 19.13 13.70
CA ILE A 665 -15.87 17.84 14.21
C ILE A 665 -15.83 16.90 12.99
N ASN A 666 -14.63 16.49 12.61
CA ASN A 666 -14.43 15.64 11.45
C ASN A 666 -14.20 14.20 11.89
N VAL A 667 -14.87 13.28 11.20
CA VAL A 667 -14.59 11.84 11.27
C VAL A 667 -13.46 11.55 10.29
N PHE A 668 -12.38 10.97 10.79
CA PHE A 668 -11.27 10.48 9.99
C PHE A 668 -11.16 8.97 10.14
N ASN A 669 -10.60 8.31 9.14
CA ASN A 669 -10.28 6.90 9.14
C ASN A 669 -8.78 6.71 9.32
N ILE A 670 -8.38 5.75 10.15
CA ILE A 670 -6.97 5.37 10.31
C ILE A 670 -6.52 4.52 9.12
N ASN A 671 -7.44 3.80 8.49
CA ASN A 671 -7.16 2.96 7.32
C ASN A 671 -7.53 3.70 6.02
N PRO A 672 -6.55 4.13 5.21
CA PRO A 672 -6.81 4.85 3.97
C PRO A 672 -7.49 4.00 2.89
N GLU A 673 -7.29 2.68 2.88
CA GLU A 673 -7.94 1.79 1.90
C GLU A 673 -9.46 1.74 2.12
N ILE A 674 -9.90 1.61 3.37
CA ILE A 674 -11.33 1.60 3.72
C ILE A 674 -11.96 2.96 3.38
N GLU A 675 -11.28 4.05 3.72
CA GLU A 675 -11.76 5.40 3.41
C GLU A 675 -11.93 5.60 1.90
N MET A 676 -10.95 5.16 1.10
CA MET A 676 -11.03 5.29 -0.34
C MET A 676 -12.09 4.38 -0.96
N LYS A 677 -12.29 3.17 -0.44
CA LYS A 677 -13.31 2.25 -0.95
C LYS A 677 -14.71 2.88 -0.84
N GLU A 678 -15.05 3.40 0.33
CA GLU A 678 -16.32 4.10 0.56
C GLU A 678 -16.44 5.36 -0.32
N ALA A 679 -15.37 6.16 -0.41
CA ALA A 679 -15.36 7.40 -1.18
C ALA A 679 -15.49 7.18 -2.69
N VAL A 680 -14.88 6.11 -3.21
CA VAL A 680 -15.00 5.73 -4.61
C VAL A 680 -16.44 5.31 -4.90
N GLU A 681 -17.10 4.55 -4.04
CA GLU A 681 -18.51 4.18 -4.28
C GLU A 681 -19.47 5.39 -4.19
N GLU A 682 -19.22 6.34 -3.28
CA GLU A 682 -20.14 7.46 -2.99
C GLU A 682 -19.91 8.71 -3.86
N PHE A 683 -18.66 9.01 -4.25
CA PHE A 683 -18.28 10.28 -4.86
C PHE A 683 -18.07 10.20 -6.38
N GLY A 684 -18.10 11.39 -7.01
CA GLY A 684 -17.93 11.56 -8.45
C GLY A 684 -16.48 11.40 -8.93
N GLU A 685 -16.18 11.94 -10.11
CA GLU A 685 -14.89 11.74 -10.78
C GLU A 685 -13.68 12.28 -10.00
N ASN A 686 -13.84 13.34 -9.19
CA ASN A 686 -12.74 13.92 -8.43
C ASN A 686 -12.95 13.80 -6.91
N ILE A 687 -11.94 13.29 -6.22
CA ILE A 687 -11.96 13.06 -4.77
C ILE A 687 -10.80 13.81 -4.12
N ASN A 688 -11.08 14.59 -3.07
CA ASN A 688 -10.04 15.17 -2.23
C ASN A 688 -9.78 14.27 -1.03
N LEU A 689 -8.57 13.73 -0.91
CA LEU A 689 -8.14 12.92 0.23
C LEU A 689 -7.29 13.78 1.18
N TYR A 690 -7.77 14.01 2.38
CA TYR A 690 -7.06 14.75 3.41
C TYR A 690 -6.32 13.79 4.33
N LYS A 691 -4.99 13.88 4.36
CA LYS A 691 -4.14 13.14 5.30
C LYS A 691 -3.65 14.10 6.39
N LEU A 692 -3.93 13.78 7.64
CA LEU A 692 -3.53 14.59 8.79
C LEU A 692 -2.62 13.79 9.71
N HIS A 693 -1.45 14.32 10.01
CA HIS A 693 -0.53 13.75 10.99
C HIS A 693 -0.93 14.16 12.43
N ILE A 694 -1.64 13.28 13.12
CA ILE A 694 -2.05 13.46 14.52
C ILE A 694 -0.87 13.08 15.44
N LYS A 695 -0.57 13.96 16.41
CA LYS A 695 0.48 13.80 17.43
C LYS A 695 -0.10 13.11 18.67
N GLU A 696 0.73 12.33 19.35
CA GLU A 696 0.41 11.78 20.67
C GLU A 696 -0.09 12.88 21.63
N GLY A 697 -1.09 12.55 22.45
CA GLY A 697 -1.69 13.48 23.40
C GLY A 697 -2.81 14.35 22.83
N THR A 698 -3.01 14.34 21.50
CA THR A 698 -4.09 15.10 20.85
C THR A 698 -5.46 14.67 21.37
N LYS A 699 -6.38 15.63 21.46
CA LYS A 699 -7.76 15.40 21.89
C LYS A 699 -8.57 14.78 20.75
N GLY A 700 -8.96 13.53 20.93
CA GLY A 700 -9.72 12.77 19.95
C GLY A 700 -10.33 11.51 20.55
N ILE A 701 -11.28 10.92 19.84
CA ILE A 701 -12.01 9.71 20.27
C ILE A 701 -12.06 8.74 19.09
N GLY A 702 -11.46 7.57 19.23
CA GLY A 702 -11.66 6.46 18.29
C GLY A 702 -13.02 5.80 18.45
N PHE A 703 -13.55 5.27 17.36
CA PHE A 703 -14.77 4.46 17.35
C PHE A 703 -14.45 3.03 17.78
N THR A 704 -14.06 2.90 19.04
CA THR A 704 -13.76 1.62 19.69
C THR A 704 -15.03 0.86 20.01
N ASN A 705 -14.90 -0.40 20.42
CA ASN A 705 -16.05 -1.28 20.67
C ASN A 705 -17.06 -0.66 21.67
N ILE A 706 -16.58 0.08 22.69
CA ILE A 706 -17.45 0.73 23.69
C ILE A 706 -18.28 1.90 23.13
N ILE A 707 -17.94 2.43 21.96
CA ILE A 707 -18.77 3.43 21.29
C ILE A 707 -20.02 2.77 20.70
N PHE A 708 -19.94 1.52 20.22
CA PHE A 708 -21.06 0.85 19.54
C PHE A 708 -21.91 -0.04 20.46
N TYR A 709 -21.37 -0.48 21.59
CA TYR A 709 -22.05 -1.36 22.53
C TYR A 709 -22.06 -0.74 23.93
N ASP A 710 -23.13 -1.02 24.67
CA ASP A 710 -23.12 -0.85 26.11
C ASP A 710 -22.03 -1.74 26.74
N ASN A 711 -21.61 -1.41 27.95
CA ASN A 711 -20.62 -2.22 28.67
C ASN A 711 -20.99 -2.37 30.16
N GLN A 712 -22.28 -2.59 30.41
CA GLN A 712 -22.81 -2.70 31.77
C GLN A 712 -22.32 -3.97 32.46
N ASN A 713 -22.24 -5.09 31.73
CA ASN A 713 -21.81 -6.38 32.27
C ASN A 713 -20.27 -6.55 32.24
N LYS A 714 -19.53 -5.57 31.71
CA LYS A 714 -18.06 -5.58 31.55
C LYS A 714 -17.54 -6.79 30.78
N THR A 715 -18.35 -7.32 29.85
CA THR A 715 -18.00 -8.47 29.00
C THR A 715 -17.55 -8.07 27.60
N LEU A 716 -17.64 -6.78 27.23
CA LEU A 716 -17.27 -6.31 25.90
C LEU A 716 -15.77 -6.49 25.65
N PRO A 717 -15.36 -7.10 24.52
CA PRO A 717 -13.95 -7.23 24.17
C PRO A 717 -13.31 -5.85 24.00
N VAL A 718 -12.08 -5.71 24.51
CA VAL A 718 -11.30 -4.48 24.37
C VAL A 718 -10.71 -4.42 22.97
N GLY A 719 -10.97 -3.33 22.24
CA GLY A 719 -10.49 -3.15 20.89
C GLY A 719 -11.29 -2.13 20.08
N MET A 720 -10.92 -2.04 18.80
CA MET A 720 -11.49 -1.16 17.79
C MET A 720 -11.84 -2.01 16.56
N ASP A 721 -12.59 -3.09 16.80
CA ASP A 721 -12.83 -4.15 15.81
C ASP A 721 -14.00 -3.83 14.88
N LEU A 722 -14.86 -2.89 15.26
CA LEU A 722 -16.10 -2.53 14.53
C LEU A 722 -15.90 -1.37 13.55
N SER A 723 -14.87 -0.56 13.73
CA SER A 723 -14.58 0.59 12.88
C SER A 723 -13.14 1.01 13.03
N THR A 724 -12.52 1.50 11.96
CA THR A 724 -11.18 2.10 11.97
C THR A 724 -11.22 3.63 12.03
N LYS A 725 -12.40 4.20 12.29
CA LYS A 725 -12.64 5.65 12.27
C LYS A 725 -12.54 6.30 13.65
N MET A 726 -12.27 7.60 13.68
CA MET A 726 -12.18 8.41 14.88
C MET A 726 -12.64 9.84 14.63
N ILE A 727 -13.08 10.52 15.69
CA ILE A 727 -13.45 11.94 15.62
C ILE A 727 -12.36 12.83 16.21
N VAL A 728 -12.09 13.92 15.50
CA VAL A 728 -11.18 14.97 15.93
C VAL A 728 -11.81 16.33 15.65
N ASP A 729 -11.70 17.25 16.62
CA ASP A 729 -12.15 18.63 16.42
C ASP A 729 -11.07 19.44 15.71
N THR A 730 -11.17 19.50 14.38
CA THR A 730 -10.21 20.24 13.55
C THR A 730 -10.14 21.74 13.85
N SER A 731 -11.18 22.31 14.47
CA SER A 731 -11.19 23.74 14.86
C SER A 731 -10.21 24.08 15.97
N LYS A 732 -9.73 23.06 16.69
CA LYS A 732 -8.73 23.17 17.75
C LYS A 732 -7.32 22.83 17.26
N LEU A 733 -7.15 22.53 15.97
CA LEU A 733 -5.86 22.12 15.38
C LEU A 733 -5.29 23.23 14.51
N HIS A 734 -3.96 23.37 14.54
CA HIS A 734 -3.22 24.22 13.61
C HIS A 734 -2.53 23.33 12.58
N LEU A 735 -2.96 23.43 11.33
CA LEU A 735 -2.54 22.53 10.25
C LEU A 735 -1.68 23.29 9.23
N LYS A 736 -0.54 22.70 8.86
CA LYS A 736 0.35 23.18 7.79
C LYS A 736 0.36 22.17 6.65
N LEU A 737 0.08 22.62 5.44
CA LEU A 737 0.16 21.77 4.24
C LEU A 737 1.64 21.46 3.94
N ILE A 738 1.99 20.18 3.94
CA ILE A 738 3.34 19.67 3.65
C ILE A 738 3.50 19.40 2.15
N ASP A 739 2.54 18.68 1.59
CA ASP A 739 2.62 18.11 0.25
C ASP A 739 1.24 18.05 -0.41
N LYS A 740 1.24 18.08 -1.73
CA LYS A 740 0.04 17.92 -2.56
C LYS A 740 0.37 17.02 -3.73
N LYS A 741 -0.32 15.87 -3.79
CA LYS A 741 -0.13 14.85 -4.84
C LYS A 741 -1.45 14.47 -5.46
N SER A 742 -1.41 13.96 -6.69
CA SER A 742 -2.60 13.43 -7.36
C SER A 742 -2.32 12.05 -7.92
N PHE A 743 -3.28 11.15 -7.80
CA PHE A 743 -3.22 9.80 -8.36
C PHE A 743 -4.60 9.41 -8.91
N ASN A 744 -4.65 8.31 -9.66
CA ASN A 744 -5.89 7.80 -10.24
C ASN A 744 -6.26 6.45 -9.61
N ILE A 745 -7.56 6.21 -9.44
CA ILE A 745 -8.11 4.95 -8.95
C ILE A 745 -9.19 4.44 -9.92
N GLY A 746 -9.11 3.17 -10.27
CA GLY A 746 -10.05 2.48 -11.13
C GLY A 746 -11.20 1.92 -10.33
N ASP A 747 -12.40 2.02 -10.88
CA ASP A 747 -13.65 1.63 -10.23
C ASP A 747 -14.54 0.88 -11.22
N PHE A 748 -15.23 -0.16 -10.72
CA PHE A 748 -16.21 -0.93 -11.49
C PHE A 748 -17.60 -0.61 -10.93
N GLU A 749 -18.53 -0.19 -11.79
CA GLU A 749 -19.92 0.10 -11.37
C GLU A 749 -20.57 -1.06 -10.59
N ASP A 750 -20.29 -2.30 -11.00
CA ASP A 750 -20.62 -3.53 -10.27
C ASP A 750 -19.38 -4.42 -10.20
N SER A 751 -18.84 -4.62 -8.99
CA SER A 751 -17.64 -5.44 -8.80
C SER A 751 -17.84 -6.92 -9.13
N ASP A 752 -19.09 -7.39 -9.12
CA ASP A 752 -19.47 -8.78 -9.35
C ASP A 752 -19.85 -9.07 -10.82
N ASP A 753 -20.13 -8.06 -11.65
CA ASP A 753 -20.32 -8.23 -13.11
C ASP A 753 -18.98 -8.10 -13.86
N ASP A 754 -18.52 -9.18 -14.51
CA ASP A 754 -17.32 -9.17 -15.34
C ASP A 754 -17.40 -8.19 -16.54
N PHE A 755 -18.61 -7.77 -16.91
CA PHE A 755 -18.88 -6.80 -17.97
C PHE A 755 -19.25 -5.40 -17.43
N SER A 756 -19.05 -5.17 -16.14
CA SER A 756 -19.24 -3.85 -15.57
C SER A 756 -18.40 -2.81 -16.30
N ASP A 757 -18.98 -1.62 -16.47
CA ASP A 757 -18.26 -0.47 -16.96
C ASP A 757 -17.14 -0.13 -15.97
N PHE A 758 -15.97 0.20 -16.53
CA PHE A 758 -14.77 0.58 -15.79
C PHE A 758 -14.56 2.09 -15.93
N SER A 759 -14.51 2.79 -14.81
CA SER A 759 -14.25 4.22 -14.75
C SER A 759 -12.98 4.50 -13.97
N VAL A 760 -12.37 5.66 -14.22
CA VAL A 760 -11.18 6.11 -13.49
C VAL A 760 -11.52 7.42 -12.79
N LYS A 761 -11.29 7.47 -11.49
CA LYS A 761 -11.48 8.64 -10.64
C LYS A 761 -10.14 9.26 -10.29
N ASN A 762 -10.06 10.58 -10.28
CA ASN A 762 -8.89 11.32 -9.88
C ASN A 762 -8.94 11.64 -8.39
N VAL A 763 -7.87 11.33 -7.66
CA VAL A 763 -7.74 11.62 -6.24
C VAL A 763 -6.63 12.64 -6.04
N THR A 764 -6.94 13.75 -5.38
CA THR A 764 -5.95 14.74 -4.97
C THR A 764 -5.74 14.66 -3.45
N VAL A 765 -4.53 14.32 -3.04
CA VAL A 765 -4.13 14.22 -1.65
C VAL A 765 -3.58 15.54 -1.15
N PHE A 766 -4.08 15.97 0.00
CA PHE A 766 -3.55 17.09 0.78
C PHE A 766 -2.96 16.56 2.08
N ASP A 767 -1.63 16.60 2.21
CA ASP A 767 -0.90 16.11 3.38
C ASP A 767 -0.63 17.26 4.38
N TYR A 768 -1.15 17.13 5.60
CA TYR A 768 -1.08 18.15 6.64
C TYR A 768 -0.34 17.68 7.89
N GLU A 769 0.53 18.54 8.42
CA GLU A 769 1.15 18.38 9.74
C GLU A 769 0.48 19.28 10.79
N MET A 770 0.39 18.81 12.02
CA MET A 770 0.04 19.65 13.16
C MET A 770 1.25 20.43 13.68
N VAL A 771 1.11 21.75 13.73
CA VAL A 771 2.13 22.69 14.21
C VAL A 771 1.67 23.39 15.49
N GLU A 772 2.61 23.83 16.31
CA GLU A 772 2.29 24.70 17.46
C GLU A 772 2.13 26.14 16.99
N ILE A 773 1.31 26.93 17.70
CA ILE A 773 1.01 28.34 17.34
C ILE A 773 2.31 29.17 17.26
N GLU A 774 3.25 28.90 18.16
CA GLU A 774 4.53 29.62 18.28
C GLU A 774 5.44 29.45 17.05
N ASP A 775 5.29 28.35 16.32
CA ASP A 775 6.07 28.07 15.10
C ASP A 775 5.49 28.75 13.86
N LEU A 776 4.17 28.99 13.84
CA LEU A 776 3.49 29.73 12.77
C LEU A 776 3.79 31.25 12.84
N GLU A 777 3.95 31.80 14.05
CA GLU A 777 4.23 33.23 14.23
C GLU A 777 5.67 33.59 13.85
N LYS A 778 6.65 32.70 14.03
CA LYS A 778 8.05 32.93 13.61
C LYS A 778 8.21 33.05 12.09
N GLU A 779 7.50 32.24 11.29
CA GLU A 779 7.57 32.31 9.81
C GLU A 779 6.94 33.59 9.23
N ILE A 780 6.00 34.22 9.94
CA ILE A 780 5.37 35.49 9.51
C ILE A 780 6.28 36.69 9.82
N VAL A 781 7.18 36.56 10.80
CA VAL A 781 8.17 37.59 11.15
C VAL A 781 9.44 37.48 10.29
N GLU A 782 9.71 36.30 9.73
CA GLU A 782 10.86 36.04 8.84
C GLU A 782 10.57 36.23 7.33
N LYS A 783 9.31 36.49 6.94
CA LYS A 783 8.91 36.91 5.58
C LYS A 783 8.59 38.39 5.53
#